data_AF-A0A943VXT5-F1
#
_entry.id   AF-A0A943VXT5-F1
#
_cell.length_a   1.000
_cell.length_b   1.000
_cell.length_c   1.000
_cell.angle_alpha   90.00
_cell.angle_beta   90.00
_cell.angle_gamma   90.00
#
_symmetry.space_group_name_H-M   'P 1'
#
loop_
_entity.id
_entity.type
_entity.pdbx_description
1 polymer ?
#
loop_
_entity_poly.entity_id
_entity_poly.type
_entity_poly.pdbx_seq_one_letter_code
_entity_poly.pdbx_strand_id
1 'polypeptide(L)'
;MKKFFKFIGILFLILIVALVGGGYYFIKNFDLNKYKSYAEDLVYKETGRKLALNGEADLGISLVPTLVLNDVSLSNASWASQPQMLKVKQLEISFAVLPLLHKEIMINNINLVAPEIYLEQNAAGQANWEFSKPADGETAAVKAAEAELPQAAERVKTAEKAGPAAAVLAGFAAKNVSIENGLVRFSDQKAKQTVNLQINSFNFSADGMDAPITADFDLLYDNQPIKGNTVLGSINQFLAAAEPFPVKLTAGAYGVNVNADGTVADMMKNPVFDFNANIYNPAGNFDAPETTLAAKISGDIKKVKADISTLNVANNLITGTVTADLNGKKPLINANLSSDRFDLTSLNRAQPLAWNLPGIIGEAQASQLVPNTPVPYSALNSVNANAAVRVKQLIINPAMTAENVVLTAKLNNGVLMVNPLKLDFGGGDIDALLTVNAPAQTVALKLNSKNILLQNMHKEFQIEGKGDFGIESGGQTLVSADLTTGGETYRQLVQHLNGQLVAIVDKSVIKTGALKFMTGNVLTQILNMINLNVVKNPEINLACAVVRADFANGKANFPQSIAVQSNQITLVSNGALNLVSDKIDFTVTPTLSIKDANVAQALSSFIKVGGTLENPKIALDEKQALQTIVGVATTGPAFLGAQLVSESNSAPCWTALQGTPYSTRFKAPSKTSTVTNDVVSGTKNAVKDTGKAIEKSVRGIRDGVKDLFKSF
;
A
#
# COMPACT_ATOMS: atom_id res chain seq x y z
N MET A 1 37.04 15.67 -74.15
CA MET A 1 36.51 15.48 -72.78
C MET A 1 37.00 16.51 -71.76
N LYS A 2 38.32 16.69 -71.49
CA LYS A 2 38.83 17.66 -70.47
C LYS A 2 38.36 19.13 -70.62
N LYS A 3 38.21 19.63 -71.86
CA LYS A 3 37.75 21.02 -72.10
C LYS A 3 36.25 21.23 -71.82
N PHE A 4 35.43 20.19 -72.02
CA PHE A 4 33.99 20.22 -71.75
C PHE A 4 33.70 20.22 -70.24
N PHE A 5 34.41 19.39 -69.47
CA PHE A 5 34.32 19.39 -68.00
C PHE A 5 34.84 20.69 -67.36
N LYS A 6 35.87 21.33 -67.94
CA LYS A 6 36.30 22.67 -67.49
C LYS A 6 35.25 23.73 -67.77
N PHE A 7 34.58 23.69 -68.93
CA PHE A 7 33.56 24.66 -69.28
C PHE A 7 32.31 24.51 -68.39
N ILE A 8 31.86 23.28 -68.14
CA ILE A 8 30.78 22.99 -67.19
C ILE A 8 31.17 23.40 -65.76
N GLY A 9 32.39 23.11 -65.33
CA GLY A 9 32.88 23.52 -64.01
C GLY A 9 32.92 25.04 -63.83
N ILE A 10 33.33 25.79 -64.85
CA ILE A 10 33.33 27.26 -64.84
C ILE A 10 31.89 27.80 -64.86
N LEU A 11 31.01 27.23 -65.68
CA LEU A 11 29.60 27.64 -65.74
C LEU A 11 28.89 27.40 -64.40
N PHE A 12 29.17 26.26 -63.75
CA PHE A 12 28.64 25.91 -62.44
C PHE A 12 29.19 26.84 -61.35
N LEU A 13 30.48 27.17 -61.39
CA LEU A 13 31.09 28.13 -60.46
C LEU A 13 30.52 29.55 -60.64
N ILE A 14 30.32 30.00 -61.88
CA ILE A 14 29.69 31.30 -62.18
C ILE A 14 28.23 31.30 -61.71
N LEU A 15 27.49 30.21 -61.90
CA LEU A 15 26.13 30.07 -61.39
C LEU A 15 26.09 30.12 -59.86
N ILE A 16 27.02 29.44 -59.18
CA ILE A 16 27.15 29.49 -57.71
C ILE A 16 27.50 30.90 -57.26
N VAL A 17 28.47 31.57 -57.90
CA VAL A 17 28.86 32.95 -57.54
C VAL A 17 27.72 33.93 -57.81
N ALA A 18 26.94 33.75 -58.87
CA ALA A 18 25.76 34.56 -59.17
C ALA A 18 24.61 34.30 -58.17
N LEU A 19 24.39 33.06 -57.76
CA LEU A 19 23.41 32.70 -56.73
C LEU A 19 23.80 33.24 -55.35
N VAL A 20 25.06 33.07 -54.95
CA VAL A 20 25.59 33.56 -53.67
C VAL A 20 25.65 35.09 -53.66
N GLY A 21 26.17 35.71 -54.73
CA GLY A 21 26.27 37.16 -54.87
C GLY A 21 24.91 37.83 -55.02
N GLY A 22 24.00 37.26 -55.81
CA GLY A 22 22.62 37.73 -55.97
C GLY A 22 21.79 37.55 -54.70
N GLY A 23 21.94 36.42 -54.01
CA GLY A 23 21.31 36.18 -52.71
C GLY A 23 21.81 37.15 -51.63
N TYR A 24 23.12 37.39 -51.56
CA TYR A 24 23.70 38.40 -50.66
C TYR A 24 23.18 39.81 -50.96
N TYR A 25 23.06 40.19 -52.24
CA TYR A 25 22.51 41.48 -52.66
C TYR A 25 21.03 41.63 -52.28
N PHE A 26 20.23 40.58 -52.47
CA PHE A 26 18.82 40.56 -52.07
C PHE A 26 18.66 40.70 -50.55
N ILE A 27 19.38 39.89 -49.77
CA ILE A 27 19.34 39.94 -48.29
C ILE A 27 19.71 41.34 -47.78
N LYS A 28 20.72 41.99 -48.40
CA LYS A 28 21.15 43.34 -48.00
C LYS A 28 20.10 44.43 -48.30
N ASN A 29 19.29 44.28 -49.35
CA ASN A 29 18.35 45.31 -49.80
C ASN A 29 16.89 45.06 -49.38
N PHE A 30 16.57 43.88 -48.86
CA PHE A 30 15.22 43.51 -48.45
C PHE A 30 14.97 43.87 -46.97
N ASP A 31 14.29 44.98 -46.73
CA ASP A 31 13.94 45.46 -45.38
C ASP A 31 12.57 44.95 -44.95
N LEU A 32 12.57 43.91 -44.10
CA LEU A 32 11.37 43.29 -43.54
C LEU A 32 10.59 44.23 -42.62
N ASN A 33 11.23 45.26 -42.03
CA ASN A 33 10.58 46.14 -41.07
C ASN A 33 9.45 46.97 -41.72
N LYS A 34 9.50 47.18 -43.04
CA LYS A 34 8.44 47.87 -43.81
C LYS A 34 7.14 47.08 -43.90
N TYR A 35 7.19 45.76 -43.70
CA TYR A 35 6.03 44.87 -43.83
C TYR A 35 5.38 44.53 -42.49
N LYS A 36 5.94 45.00 -41.36
CA LYS A 36 5.41 44.77 -40.02
C LYS A 36 3.95 45.19 -39.90
N SER A 37 3.63 46.42 -40.31
CA SER A 37 2.26 46.96 -40.22
C SER A 37 1.26 46.15 -41.04
N TYR A 38 1.67 45.56 -42.17
CA TYR A 38 0.80 44.68 -42.95
C TYR A 38 0.47 43.39 -42.21
N ALA A 39 1.48 42.77 -41.58
CA ALA A 39 1.27 41.57 -40.77
C ALA A 39 0.41 41.86 -39.52
N GLU A 40 0.64 43.00 -38.87
CA GLU A 40 -0.14 43.45 -37.72
C GLU A 40 -1.62 43.67 -38.07
N ASP A 41 -1.89 44.36 -39.18
CA ASP A 41 -3.24 44.58 -39.70
C ASP A 41 -3.94 43.27 -40.10
N LEU A 42 -3.21 42.36 -40.75
CA LEU A 42 -3.75 41.07 -41.17
C LEU A 42 -4.14 40.22 -39.95
N VAL A 43 -3.26 40.12 -38.96
CA VAL A 43 -3.56 39.38 -37.73
C VAL A 43 -4.74 40.00 -36.99
N TYR A 44 -4.83 41.33 -36.92
CA TYR A 44 -5.98 42.00 -36.31
C TYR A 44 -7.30 41.69 -37.04
N LYS A 45 -7.30 41.71 -38.38
CA LYS A 45 -8.49 41.40 -39.19
C LYS A 45 -8.93 39.95 -39.05
N GLU A 46 -8.00 39.01 -38.97
CA GLU A 46 -8.31 37.58 -38.91
C GLU A 46 -8.62 37.09 -37.49
N THR A 47 -8.02 37.70 -36.46
CA THR A 47 -8.11 37.20 -35.07
C THR A 47 -8.83 38.15 -34.11
N GLY A 48 -8.97 39.42 -34.47
CA GLY A 48 -9.42 40.49 -33.57
C GLY A 48 -8.40 40.82 -32.47
N ARG A 49 -7.15 40.34 -32.55
CA ARG A 49 -6.07 40.62 -31.61
C ARG A 49 -4.98 41.46 -32.27
N LYS A 50 -4.40 42.40 -31.51
CA LYS A 50 -3.31 43.24 -31.99
C LYS A 50 -2.00 42.48 -31.85
N LEU A 51 -1.37 42.18 -32.98
CA LEU A 51 0.03 41.76 -33.02
C LEU A 51 0.90 43.02 -32.88
N ALA A 52 1.98 42.94 -32.11
CA ALA A 52 3.01 43.96 -32.02
C ALA A 52 4.38 43.33 -32.27
N LEU A 53 5.11 43.86 -33.26
CA LEU A 53 6.46 43.44 -33.65
C LEU A 53 7.48 44.49 -33.20
N ASN A 54 7.76 44.51 -31.89
CA ASN A 54 8.51 45.59 -31.22
C ASN A 54 10.01 45.59 -31.55
N GLY A 55 10.62 44.41 -31.70
CA GLY A 55 12.04 44.24 -32.03
C GLY A 55 12.29 44.14 -33.53
N GLU A 56 13.56 44.12 -33.95
CA GLU A 56 13.94 44.04 -35.37
C GLU A 56 13.49 42.73 -36.03
N ALA A 57 13.07 42.84 -37.28
CA ALA A 57 12.73 41.71 -38.14
C ALA A 57 13.86 41.51 -39.16
N ASP A 58 14.54 40.37 -39.09
CA ASP A 58 15.74 40.08 -39.87
C ASP A 58 15.60 38.82 -40.71
N LEU A 59 16.44 38.72 -41.75
CA LEU A 59 16.67 37.47 -42.46
C LEU A 59 17.89 36.77 -41.87
N GLY A 60 17.73 35.51 -41.48
CA GLY A 60 18.82 34.67 -41.01
C GLY A 60 19.91 34.49 -42.06
N ILE A 61 21.17 34.49 -41.62
CA ILE A 61 22.36 34.33 -42.48
C ILE A 61 22.54 32.82 -42.77
N SER A 62 21.66 32.26 -43.59
CA SER A 62 21.68 30.85 -43.98
C SER A 62 21.27 30.67 -45.46
N LEU A 63 21.63 29.54 -46.05
CA LEU A 63 21.13 29.14 -47.39
C LEU A 63 19.63 28.78 -47.36
N VAL A 64 19.08 28.58 -46.16
CA VAL A 64 17.64 28.40 -45.94
C VAL A 64 17.07 29.77 -45.55
N PRO A 65 16.05 30.28 -46.28
CA PRO A 65 15.36 31.51 -45.92
C PRO A 65 14.73 31.37 -44.53
N THR A 66 15.24 32.15 -43.57
CA THR A 66 14.73 32.16 -42.20
C THR A 66 14.36 33.59 -41.82
N LEU A 67 13.12 33.80 -41.38
CA LEU A 67 12.65 35.04 -40.80
C LEU A 67 12.89 35.00 -39.29
N VAL A 68 13.62 35.97 -38.74
CA VAL A 68 13.84 36.12 -37.30
C VAL A 68 13.11 37.36 -36.81
N LEU A 69 12.19 37.18 -35.86
CA LEU A 69 11.40 38.25 -35.27
C LEU A 69 11.74 38.34 -33.78
N ASN A 70 12.30 39.48 -33.37
CA ASN A 70 12.60 39.73 -31.96
C ASN A 70 11.44 40.49 -31.29
N ASP A 71 11.14 40.13 -30.04
CA ASP A 71 10.09 40.74 -29.22
C ASP A 71 8.72 40.83 -29.92
N VAL A 72 8.11 39.65 -30.08
CA VAL A 72 6.77 39.48 -30.67
C VAL A 72 5.75 39.39 -29.55
N SER A 73 4.65 40.14 -29.65
CA SER A 73 3.54 39.99 -28.70
C SER A 73 2.17 40.05 -29.36
N LEU A 74 1.22 39.29 -28.80
CA LEU A 74 -0.17 39.29 -29.21
C LEU A 74 -1.04 39.75 -28.04
N SER A 75 -1.89 40.74 -28.27
CA SER A 75 -2.80 41.25 -27.24
C SER A 75 -3.77 40.15 -26.80
N ASN A 76 -4.19 40.22 -25.53
CA ASN A 76 -5.19 39.32 -24.99
C ASN A 76 -6.62 39.77 -25.33
N ALA A 77 -7.62 38.96 -24.97
CA ALA A 77 -9.01 39.39 -24.96
C ALA A 77 -9.20 40.54 -23.95
N SER A 78 -10.15 41.45 -24.21
CA SER A 78 -10.37 42.64 -23.37
C SER A 78 -10.78 42.34 -21.93
N TRP A 79 -11.32 41.15 -21.67
CA TRP A 79 -11.74 40.67 -20.35
C TRP A 79 -10.65 39.90 -19.60
N ALA A 80 -9.53 39.58 -20.27
CA ALA A 80 -8.47 38.78 -19.69
C ALA A 80 -7.66 39.58 -18.66
N SER A 81 -7.09 38.90 -17.67
CA SER A 81 -6.32 39.53 -16.60
C SER A 81 -4.94 39.99 -17.07
N GLN A 82 -4.33 39.25 -18.01
CA GLN A 82 -3.07 39.65 -18.63
C GLN A 82 -3.32 40.45 -19.89
N PRO A 83 -2.59 41.56 -20.13
CA PRO A 83 -2.78 42.40 -21.31
C PRO A 83 -2.33 41.71 -22.61
N GLN A 84 -1.38 40.78 -22.52
CA GLN A 84 -0.85 40.01 -23.64
C GLN A 84 -1.24 38.53 -23.45
N MET A 85 -1.71 37.89 -24.53
CA MET A 85 -1.96 36.45 -24.56
C MET A 85 -0.68 35.67 -24.87
N LEU A 86 0.20 36.26 -25.69
CA LEU A 86 1.46 35.66 -26.11
C LEU A 86 2.53 36.75 -26.10
N LYS A 87 3.69 36.42 -25.54
CA LYS A 87 4.92 37.19 -25.69
C LYS A 87 6.04 36.21 -26.04
N VAL A 88 6.85 36.52 -27.04
CA VAL A 88 7.94 35.66 -27.48
C VAL A 88 9.18 36.52 -27.61
N LYS A 89 10.26 36.13 -26.92
CA LYS A 89 11.53 36.86 -27.00
C LYS A 89 12.09 36.83 -28.42
N GLN A 90 12.06 35.67 -29.05
CA GLN A 90 12.51 35.47 -30.42
C GLN A 90 11.69 34.37 -31.10
N LEU A 91 11.18 34.67 -32.30
CA LEU A 91 10.45 33.76 -33.16
C LEU A 91 11.22 33.58 -34.47
N GLU A 92 11.62 32.35 -34.78
CA GLU A 92 12.32 32.03 -36.03
C GLU A 92 11.43 31.16 -36.91
N ILE A 93 11.26 31.55 -38.18
CA ILE A 93 10.42 30.83 -39.14
C ILE A 93 11.28 30.53 -40.37
N SER A 94 11.57 29.25 -40.61
CA SER A 94 12.35 28.81 -41.78
C SER A 94 11.43 28.29 -42.87
N PHE A 95 11.70 28.65 -44.12
CA PHE A 95 10.86 28.29 -45.27
C PHE A 95 11.57 27.31 -46.21
N ALA A 96 10.79 26.51 -46.95
CA ALA A 96 11.32 25.62 -47.95
C ALA A 96 11.74 26.36 -49.23
N VAL A 97 13.00 26.18 -49.67
CA VAL A 97 13.58 26.91 -50.82
C VAL A 97 12.89 26.59 -52.15
N LEU A 98 12.70 25.31 -52.46
CA LEU A 98 12.14 24.88 -53.74
C LEU A 98 10.67 25.33 -53.92
N PRO A 99 9.77 25.16 -52.93
CA PRO A 99 8.41 25.73 -52.98
C PRO A 99 8.40 27.25 -53.13
N LEU A 100 9.28 27.97 -52.42
CA LEU A 100 9.36 29.43 -52.53
C LEU A 100 9.68 29.91 -53.95
N LEU A 101 10.54 29.20 -54.69
CA LEU A 101 10.81 29.48 -56.11
C LEU A 101 9.59 29.28 -57.01
N HIS A 102 8.65 28.43 -56.60
CA HIS A 102 7.36 28.20 -57.27
C HIS A 102 6.22 29.06 -56.67
N LYS A 103 6.54 30.03 -55.81
CA LYS A 103 5.58 30.90 -55.10
C LYS A 103 4.67 30.15 -54.12
N GLU A 104 5.09 29.00 -53.63
CA GLU A 104 4.42 28.25 -52.58
C GLU A 104 5.09 28.51 -51.23
N ILE A 105 4.33 28.99 -50.25
CA ILE A 105 4.83 29.21 -48.89
C ILE A 105 4.70 27.90 -48.12
N MET A 106 5.83 27.29 -47.78
CA MET A 106 5.89 26.09 -46.94
C MET A 106 6.87 26.34 -45.80
N ILE A 107 6.39 26.17 -44.57
CA ILE A 107 7.17 26.40 -43.36
C ILE A 107 7.87 25.08 -42.97
N ASN A 108 9.20 25.10 -42.96
CA ASN A 108 9.99 23.97 -42.50
C ASN A 108 10.09 23.94 -40.99
N ASN A 109 10.50 25.04 -40.36
CA ASN A 109 10.77 25.09 -38.92
C ASN A 109 10.15 26.34 -38.32
N ILE A 110 9.59 26.20 -37.12
CA ILE A 110 9.21 27.32 -36.26
C ILE A 110 9.91 27.11 -34.92
N ASN A 111 10.70 28.09 -34.49
CA ASN A 111 11.37 28.08 -33.20
C ASN A 111 10.87 29.24 -32.33
N LEU A 112 10.38 28.94 -31.14
CA LEU A 112 9.96 29.93 -30.15
C LEU A 112 10.93 29.90 -28.97
N VAL A 113 11.68 30.99 -28.79
CA VAL A 113 12.60 31.13 -27.66
C VAL A 113 11.94 31.99 -26.58
N ALA A 114 11.89 31.43 -25.38
CA ALA A 114 11.26 32.01 -24.20
C ALA A 114 9.85 32.57 -24.45
N PRO A 115 8.90 31.77 -25.00
CA PRO A 115 7.52 32.21 -25.11
C PRO A 115 6.83 32.22 -23.74
N GLU A 116 6.10 33.28 -23.45
CA GLU A 116 5.16 33.39 -22.33
C GLU A 116 3.75 33.36 -22.91
N ILE A 117 2.99 32.30 -22.61
CA ILE A 117 1.64 32.04 -23.12
C ILE A 117 0.65 32.12 -21.96
N TYR A 118 -0.32 33.00 -22.06
CA TYR A 118 -1.39 33.17 -21.08
C TYR A 118 -2.71 32.72 -21.67
N LEU A 119 -3.19 31.57 -21.20
CA LEU A 119 -4.47 30.99 -21.57
C LEU A 119 -5.46 31.26 -20.44
N GLU A 120 -6.53 31.99 -20.72
CA GLU A 120 -7.52 32.35 -19.72
C GLU A 120 -8.92 31.94 -20.18
N GLN A 121 -9.72 31.43 -19.25
CA GLN A 121 -11.15 31.20 -19.43
C GLN A 121 -11.92 31.98 -18.35
N ASN A 122 -12.83 32.85 -18.77
CA ASN A 122 -13.60 33.68 -17.85
C ASN A 122 -14.72 32.91 -17.15
N ALA A 123 -15.37 33.55 -16.17
CA ALA A 123 -16.48 32.95 -15.43
C ALA A 123 -17.69 32.57 -16.31
N ALA A 124 -17.86 33.22 -17.48
CA ALA A 124 -18.88 32.88 -18.47
C ALA A 124 -18.49 31.69 -19.35
N GLY A 125 -17.27 31.15 -19.19
CA GLY A 125 -16.74 30.03 -19.96
C GLY A 125 -16.12 30.44 -21.30
N GLN A 126 -16.04 31.73 -21.62
CA GLN A 126 -15.37 32.20 -22.84
C GLN A 126 -13.85 32.10 -22.66
N ALA A 127 -13.16 31.59 -23.67
CA ALA A 127 -11.72 31.42 -23.65
C ALA A 127 -11.00 32.48 -24.49
N ASN A 128 -9.83 32.94 -24.07
CA ASN A 128 -9.12 33.99 -24.80
C ASN A 128 -8.50 33.51 -26.13
N TRP A 129 -8.32 32.20 -26.28
CA TRP A 129 -7.94 31.51 -27.53
C TRP A 129 -9.12 31.27 -28.48
N GLU A 130 -10.33 31.70 -28.13
CA GLU A 130 -11.43 31.83 -29.08
C GLU A 130 -11.32 33.20 -29.77
N PHE A 131 -10.94 33.15 -31.05
CA PHE A 131 -10.79 34.34 -31.89
C PHE A 131 -12.10 34.69 -32.61
N SER A 132 -12.30 35.97 -32.88
CA SER A 132 -13.50 36.45 -33.58
C SER A 132 -13.07 37.51 -34.58
N LYS A 133 -13.51 37.38 -35.84
CA LYS A 133 -13.25 38.40 -36.86
C LYS A 133 -14.00 39.68 -36.50
N PRO A 134 -13.36 40.86 -36.52
CA PRO A 134 -14.05 42.14 -36.38
C PRO A 134 -15.09 42.30 -37.49
N ALA A 135 -16.29 42.80 -37.15
CA ALA A 135 -17.44 42.93 -38.07
C ALA A 135 -17.19 43.88 -39.27
N ASP A 136 -16.10 44.63 -39.25
CA ASP A 136 -15.86 45.78 -40.14
C ASP A 136 -14.78 45.47 -41.21
N GLY A 137 -14.29 44.22 -41.27
CA GLY A 137 -13.09 43.83 -42.01
C GLY A 137 -13.28 43.34 -43.45
N GLU A 138 -14.50 43.35 -44.00
CA GLU A 138 -14.78 42.85 -45.36
C GLU A 138 -14.42 43.92 -46.42
N THR A 139 -13.13 44.08 -46.74
CA THR A 139 -12.69 44.94 -47.86
C THR A 139 -12.33 44.10 -49.10
N ALA A 140 -12.62 44.68 -50.27
CA ALA A 140 -12.54 44.09 -51.61
C ALA A 140 -11.21 43.40 -52.03
N ALA A 141 -10.15 43.50 -51.22
CA ALA A 141 -8.86 42.85 -51.48
C ALA A 141 -8.90 41.32 -51.26
N VAL A 142 -9.76 40.81 -50.37
CA VAL A 142 -9.89 39.36 -50.12
C VAL A 142 -10.64 38.66 -51.27
N LYS A 143 -11.66 39.32 -51.83
CA LYS A 143 -12.36 38.84 -53.04
C LYS A 143 -11.46 38.79 -54.29
N ALA A 144 -10.41 39.62 -54.33
CA ALA A 144 -9.42 39.61 -55.42
C ALA A 144 -8.37 38.51 -55.25
N ALA A 145 -7.91 38.25 -54.01
CA ALA A 145 -6.94 37.17 -53.73
C ALA A 145 -7.56 35.77 -53.85
N GLU A 146 -8.84 35.61 -53.51
CA GLU A 146 -9.58 34.34 -53.63
C GLU A 146 -9.86 33.96 -55.10
N ALA A 147 -9.79 34.94 -56.02
CA ALA A 147 -9.98 34.73 -57.45
C ALA A 147 -8.71 34.31 -58.20
N GLU A 148 -7.51 34.50 -57.64
CA GLU A 148 -6.23 34.28 -58.34
C GLU A 148 -5.50 32.96 -57.98
N LEU A 149 -5.92 32.23 -56.95
CA LEU A 149 -5.31 30.96 -56.51
C LEU A 149 -6.35 29.82 -56.32
N PRO A 150 -6.76 29.12 -57.41
CA PRO A 150 -7.84 28.12 -57.36
C PRO A 150 -7.59 26.95 -56.40
N GLN A 151 -6.33 26.53 -56.24
CA GLN A 151 -5.95 25.38 -55.40
C GLN A 151 -6.01 25.70 -53.89
N ALA A 152 -5.79 26.95 -53.49
CA ALA A 152 -5.93 27.36 -52.09
C ALA A 152 -7.41 27.37 -51.68
N ALA A 153 -8.29 27.85 -52.57
CA ALA A 153 -9.75 27.86 -52.35
C ALA A 153 -10.35 26.45 -52.25
N GLU A 154 -9.83 25.46 -52.98
CA GLU A 154 -10.28 24.06 -52.88
C GLU A 154 -9.85 23.39 -51.57
N ARG A 155 -8.63 23.68 -51.09
CA ARG A 155 -8.12 23.22 -49.78
C ARG A 155 -8.91 23.82 -48.62
N VAL A 156 -9.26 25.11 -48.70
CA VAL A 156 -10.11 25.80 -47.72
C VAL A 156 -11.53 25.21 -47.69
N LYS A 157 -12.16 24.98 -48.84
CA LYS A 157 -13.51 24.37 -48.94
C LYS A 157 -13.58 22.95 -48.38
N THR A 158 -12.49 22.19 -48.47
CA THR A 158 -12.42 20.82 -47.93
C THR A 158 -12.23 20.86 -46.41
N ALA A 159 -11.45 21.82 -45.91
CA ALA A 159 -11.19 22.02 -44.49
C ALA A 159 -12.37 22.67 -43.73
N GLU A 160 -13.18 23.52 -44.38
CA GLU A 160 -14.42 24.07 -43.81
C GLU A 160 -15.45 22.99 -43.48
N LYS A 161 -15.52 21.89 -44.25
CA LYS A 161 -16.38 20.74 -43.95
C LYS A 161 -15.93 19.96 -42.70
N ALA A 162 -14.66 20.08 -42.31
CA ALA A 162 -14.08 19.46 -41.11
C ALA A 162 -14.12 20.38 -39.86
N GLY A 163 -14.64 21.61 -40.01
CA GLY A 163 -14.85 22.58 -38.94
C GLY A 163 -13.83 23.73 -38.90
N PRO A 164 -14.11 24.82 -38.17
CA PRO A 164 -13.32 26.06 -38.23
C PRO A 164 -11.84 25.90 -37.81
N ALA A 165 -11.56 25.01 -36.85
CA ALA A 165 -10.20 24.73 -36.40
C ALA A 165 -9.37 23.98 -37.46
N ALA A 166 -9.99 23.09 -38.23
CA ALA A 166 -9.34 22.35 -39.32
C ALA A 166 -9.00 23.26 -40.50
N ALA A 167 -9.85 24.25 -40.81
CA ALA A 167 -9.59 25.27 -41.84
C ALA A 167 -8.40 26.18 -41.51
N VAL A 168 -8.22 26.56 -40.23
CA VAL A 168 -7.06 27.34 -39.78
C VAL A 168 -5.76 26.53 -39.85
N LEU A 169 -5.79 25.24 -39.49
CA LEU A 169 -4.63 24.35 -39.53
C LEU A 169 -4.26 23.89 -40.95
N ALA A 170 -5.22 23.79 -41.86
CA ALA A 170 -4.96 23.40 -43.26
C ALA A 170 -4.05 24.40 -44.02
N GLY A 171 -3.97 25.64 -43.56
CA GLY A 171 -3.04 26.66 -44.08
C GLY A 171 -1.70 26.75 -43.33
N PHE A 172 -1.57 26.10 -42.17
CA PHE A 172 -0.41 26.19 -41.28
C PHE A 172 0.20 24.80 -41.06
N ALA A 173 0.99 24.34 -42.04
CA ALA A 173 1.75 23.10 -41.94
C ALA A 173 3.24 23.42 -41.73
N ALA A 174 3.63 23.63 -40.47
CA ALA A 174 5.04 23.66 -40.10
C ALA A 174 5.53 22.23 -39.89
N LYS A 175 6.60 21.84 -40.60
CA LYS A 175 7.18 20.50 -40.46
C LYS A 175 7.76 20.28 -39.07
N ASN A 176 8.48 21.26 -38.52
CA ASN A 176 9.05 21.20 -37.19
C ASN A 176 8.61 22.42 -36.36
N VAL A 177 8.30 22.20 -35.09
CA VAL A 177 8.02 23.26 -34.11
C VAL A 177 8.84 23.00 -32.85
N SER A 178 9.65 23.96 -32.44
CA SER A 178 10.42 23.90 -31.20
C SER A 178 10.06 25.05 -30.26
N ILE A 179 10.03 24.75 -28.97
CA ILE A 179 9.89 25.74 -27.89
C ILE A 179 11.05 25.53 -26.92
N GLU A 180 11.76 26.62 -26.60
CA GLU A 180 12.84 26.62 -25.62
C GLU A 180 12.53 27.60 -24.49
N ASN A 181 12.70 27.16 -23.24
CA ASN A 181 12.54 28.01 -22.05
C ASN A 181 11.18 28.75 -21.97
N GLY A 182 10.10 28.09 -22.38
CA GLY A 182 8.75 28.64 -22.39
C GLY A 182 8.04 28.58 -21.04
N LEU A 183 7.00 29.40 -20.92
CA LEU A 183 6.06 29.42 -19.80
C LEU A 183 4.64 29.44 -20.35
N VAL A 184 3.81 28.49 -19.90
CA VAL A 184 2.38 28.49 -20.17
C VAL A 184 1.64 28.63 -18.85
N ARG A 185 0.80 29.64 -18.75
CA ARG A 185 -0.09 29.86 -17.62
C ARG A 185 -1.53 29.71 -18.08
N PHE A 186 -2.19 28.67 -17.58
CA PHE A 186 -3.61 28.44 -17.79
C PHE A 186 -4.41 28.89 -16.57
N SER A 187 -5.46 29.68 -16.76
CA SER A 187 -6.31 30.19 -15.69
C SER A 187 -7.78 29.95 -16.01
N ASP A 188 -8.44 29.09 -15.24
CA ASP A 188 -9.88 28.86 -15.30
C ASP A 188 -10.56 29.58 -14.13
N GLN A 189 -11.25 30.69 -14.43
CA GLN A 189 -11.97 31.47 -13.43
C GLN A 189 -13.24 30.78 -12.92
N LYS A 190 -13.83 29.87 -13.72
CA LYS A 190 -15.03 29.11 -13.35
C LYS A 190 -14.68 28.00 -12.36
N ALA A 191 -13.58 27.28 -12.59
CA ALA A 191 -13.05 26.28 -11.67
C ALA A 191 -12.22 26.89 -10.52
N LYS A 192 -11.87 28.18 -10.60
CA LYS A 192 -10.94 28.89 -9.69
C LYS A 192 -9.58 28.19 -9.62
N GLN A 193 -9.09 27.74 -10.78
CA GLN A 193 -7.84 26.99 -10.90
C GLN A 193 -6.85 27.77 -11.75
N THR A 194 -5.58 27.74 -11.35
CA THR A 194 -4.47 28.24 -12.18
C THR A 194 -3.42 27.14 -12.26
N VAL A 195 -2.94 26.87 -13.46
CA VAL A 195 -1.91 25.89 -13.77
C VAL A 195 -0.75 26.63 -14.42
N ASN A 196 0.45 26.42 -13.89
CA ASN A 196 1.70 26.92 -14.49
C ASN A 196 2.50 25.73 -15.00
N LEU A 197 2.88 25.81 -16.27
CA LEU A 197 3.70 24.83 -16.94
C LEU A 197 4.94 25.53 -17.49
N GLN A 198 6.12 25.15 -17.01
CA GLN A 198 7.37 25.60 -17.59
C GLN A 198 7.84 24.56 -18.62
N ILE A 199 8.24 25.03 -19.79
CA ILE A 199 8.74 24.23 -20.91
C ILE A 199 10.25 24.48 -20.98
N ASN A 200 11.06 23.51 -20.55
CA ASN A 200 12.51 23.61 -20.76
C ASN A 200 12.81 23.42 -22.25
N SER A 201 12.24 22.36 -22.84
CA SER A 201 12.25 22.12 -24.28
C SER A 201 11.00 21.36 -24.71
N PHE A 202 10.46 21.70 -25.87
CA PHE A 202 9.45 20.92 -26.58
C PHE A 202 9.80 20.90 -28.06
N ASN A 203 9.89 19.73 -28.65
CA ASN A 203 10.17 19.56 -30.09
C ASN A 203 9.05 18.73 -30.68
N PHE A 204 8.49 19.19 -31.79
CA PHE A 204 7.44 18.54 -32.55
C PHE A 204 7.91 18.43 -34.00
N SER A 205 7.68 17.28 -34.63
CA SER A 205 8.00 17.04 -36.03
C SER A 205 6.88 16.26 -36.72
N ALA A 206 6.51 16.70 -37.91
CA ALA A 206 5.56 16.07 -38.81
C ALA A 206 6.08 16.18 -40.26
N ASP A 207 6.64 15.09 -40.79
CA ASP A 207 7.23 15.05 -42.15
C ASP A 207 6.23 15.28 -43.29
N GLY A 208 4.93 15.31 -42.98
CA GLY A 208 3.82 15.58 -43.88
C GLY A 208 2.48 15.40 -43.18
N MET A 209 1.38 15.74 -43.85
CA MET A 209 0.02 15.67 -43.26
C MET A 209 -0.44 14.25 -42.93
N ASP A 210 0.12 13.25 -43.64
CA ASP A 210 -0.18 11.82 -43.45
C ASP A 210 0.92 11.06 -42.69
N ALA A 211 2.03 11.73 -42.37
CA ALA A 211 3.13 11.12 -41.62
C ALA A 211 2.80 11.10 -40.12
N PRO A 212 3.30 10.10 -39.36
CA PRO A 212 3.23 10.13 -37.91
C PRO A 212 3.90 11.38 -37.34
N ILE A 213 3.29 11.93 -36.30
CA ILE A 213 3.85 13.05 -35.57
C ILE A 213 4.79 12.51 -34.49
N THR A 214 5.99 13.08 -34.35
CA THR A 214 6.87 12.82 -33.21
C THR A 214 6.97 14.06 -32.35
N ALA A 215 7.02 13.87 -31.02
CA ALA A 215 7.32 14.97 -30.11
C ALA A 215 8.18 14.53 -28.93
N ASP A 216 9.14 15.37 -28.55
CA ASP A 216 9.98 15.25 -27.36
C ASP A 216 9.69 16.41 -26.42
N PHE A 217 9.63 16.15 -25.12
CA PHE A 217 9.27 17.17 -24.14
C PHE A 217 10.07 17.04 -22.85
N ASP A 218 10.47 18.20 -22.30
CA ASP A 218 11.05 18.39 -20.98
C ASP A 218 10.30 19.55 -20.32
N LEU A 219 9.40 19.19 -19.42
CA LEU A 219 8.43 20.09 -18.81
C LEU A 219 8.59 20.07 -17.29
N LEU A 220 8.20 21.17 -16.65
CA LEU A 220 8.04 21.28 -15.21
C LEU A 220 6.60 21.66 -14.91
N TYR A 221 5.86 20.74 -14.30
CA TYR A 221 4.51 20.95 -13.81
C TYR A 221 4.55 20.93 -12.28
N ASP A 222 4.12 22.02 -11.62
CA ASP A 222 4.23 22.18 -10.16
C ASP A 222 5.65 21.86 -9.61
N ASN A 223 6.68 22.33 -10.32
CA ASN A 223 8.11 22.06 -10.07
C ASN A 223 8.53 20.58 -10.19
N GLN A 224 7.69 19.73 -10.75
CA GLN A 224 7.97 18.31 -10.94
C GLN A 224 8.35 18.05 -12.39
N PRO A 225 9.53 17.44 -12.64
CA PRO A 225 9.98 17.19 -14.00
C PRO A 225 9.12 16.10 -14.65
N ILE A 226 8.66 16.41 -15.85
CA ILE A 226 7.96 15.50 -16.75
C ILE A 226 8.76 15.48 -18.04
N LYS A 227 9.39 14.34 -18.34
CA LYS A 227 10.23 14.18 -19.53
C LYS A 227 9.79 12.98 -20.32
N GLY A 228 9.84 13.07 -21.64
CA GLY A 228 9.44 11.96 -22.46
C GLY A 228 9.44 12.27 -23.94
N ASN A 229 9.00 11.26 -24.68
CA ASN A 229 8.72 11.35 -26.10
C ASN A 229 7.38 10.69 -26.41
N THR A 230 6.80 11.08 -27.53
CA THR A 230 5.59 10.48 -28.05
C THR A 230 5.64 10.37 -29.56
N VAL A 231 5.05 9.29 -30.08
CA VAL A 231 4.70 9.13 -31.49
C VAL A 231 3.19 9.09 -31.57
N LEU A 232 2.62 9.96 -32.38
CA LEU A 232 1.19 10.14 -32.54
C LEU A 232 0.78 9.79 -33.97
N GLY A 233 -0.53 9.67 -34.20
CA GLY A 233 -1.11 9.63 -35.54
C GLY A 233 -0.77 10.87 -36.38
N SER A 234 -1.23 10.88 -37.62
CA SER A 234 -0.98 11.99 -38.54
C SER A 234 -1.92 13.18 -38.29
N ILE A 235 -1.54 14.35 -38.81
CA ILE A 235 -2.38 15.56 -38.74
C ILE A 235 -3.73 15.31 -39.40
N ASN A 236 -3.76 14.65 -40.57
CA ASN A 236 -5.01 14.32 -41.26
C ASN A 236 -5.90 13.38 -40.43
N GLN A 237 -5.32 12.39 -39.73
CA GLN A 237 -6.08 11.54 -38.82
C GLN A 237 -6.68 12.32 -37.65
N PHE A 238 -5.90 13.23 -37.06
CA PHE A 238 -6.38 14.12 -35.99
C PHE A 238 -7.55 14.99 -36.46
N LEU A 239 -7.42 15.61 -37.64
CA LEU A 239 -8.45 16.49 -38.23
C LEU A 239 -9.70 15.74 -38.67
N ALA A 240 -9.58 14.48 -39.11
CA ALA A 240 -10.71 13.67 -39.52
C ALA A 240 -11.64 13.32 -38.34
N ALA A 241 -11.14 13.38 -37.09
CA ALA A 241 -11.87 13.23 -35.82
C ALA A 241 -12.73 11.94 -35.66
N ALA A 242 -12.69 11.01 -36.62
CA ALA A 242 -13.57 9.84 -36.68
C ALA A 242 -12.86 8.50 -36.40
N GLU A 243 -11.54 8.43 -36.52
CA GLU A 243 -10.76 7.20 -36.30
C GLU A 243 -10.02 7.23 -34.95
N PRO A 244 -9.77 6.07 -34.32
CA PRO A 244 -8.91 5.98 -33.15
C PRO A 244 -7.52 6.52 -33.49
N PHE A 245 -7.15 7.62 -32.84
CA PHE A 245 -5.89 8.31 -33.05
C PHE A 245 -4.76 7.56 -32.33
N PRO A 246 -3.75 7.03 -33.05
CA PRO A 246 -2.64 6.31 -32.43
C PRO A 246 -1.82 7.19 -31.49
N VAL A 247 -1.43 6.62 -30.36
CA VAL A 247 -0.59 7.28 -29.35
C VAL A 247 0.37 6.26 -28.77
N LYS A 248 1.67 6.54 -28.91
CA LYS A 248 2.75 5.82 -28.24
C LYS A 248 3.55 6.79 -27.40
N LEU A 249 3.48 6.65 -26.08
CA LEU A 249 4.07 7.53 -25.08
C LEU A 249 5.16 6.81 -24.29
N THR A 250 6.32 7.44 -24.15
CA THR A 250 7.36 7.05 -23.19
C THR A 250 7.64 8.27 -22.33
N ALA A 251 7.31 8.22 -21.04
CA ALA A 251 7.44 9.38 -20.16
C ALA A 251 7.88 8.97 -18.74
N GLY A 252 8.65 9.85 -18.10
CA GLY A 252 8.98 9.80 -16.68
C GLY A 252 8.39 11.01 -15.97
N ALA A 253 7.67 10.77 -14.86
CA ALA A 253 7.11 11.81 -14.01
C ALA A 253 7.09 11.33 -12.55
N TYR A 254 7.46 12.20 -11.60
CA TYR A 254 7.45 11.87 -10.16
C TYR A 254 8.22 10.57 -9.81
N GLY A 255 9.33 10.29 -10.50
CA GLY A 255 10.11 9.06 -10.32
C GLY A 255 9.47 7.79 -10.90
N VAL A 256 8.30 7.90 -11.55
CA VAL A 256 7.60 6.80 -12.21
C VAL A 256 7.85 6.86 -13.71
N ASN A 257 8.22 5.73 -14.31
CA ASN A 257 8.34 5.60 -15.76
C ASN A 257 7.11 4.92 -16.33
N VAL A 258 6.60 5.44 -17.45
CA VAL A 258 5.41 4.96 -18.14
C VAL A 258 5.73 4.79 -19.62
N ASN A 259 5.48 3.58 -20.13
CA ASN A 259 5.43 3.29 -21.55
C ASN A 259 4.01 2.89 -21.89
N ALA A 260 3.32 3.66 -22.73
CA ALA A 260 1.96 3.38 -23.15
C ALA A 260 1.88 3.34 -24.68
N ASP A 261 1.18 2.36 -25.24
CA ASP A 261 0.96 2.21 -26.68
C ASP A 261 -0.50 1.85 -26.94
N GLY A 262 -1.19 2.66 -27.72
CA GLY A 262 -2.63 2.54 -27.88
C GLY A 262 -3.26 3.60 -28.77
N THR A 263 -4.54 3.86 -28.52
CA THR A 263 -5.35 4.79 -29.30
C THR A 263 -6.26 5.62 -28.42
N VAL A 264 -6.64 6.79 -28.93
CA VAL A 264 -7.68 7.64 -28.32
C VAL A 264 -8.67 8.05 -29.41
N ALA A 265 -9.95 7.85 -29.16
CA ALA A 265 -11.05 8.25 -30.04
C ALA A 265 -11.88 9.37 -29.39
N ASP A 266 -12.65 10.11 -30.20
CA ASP A 266 -13.59 11.15 -29.77
C ASP A 266 -12.96 12.21 -28.83
N MET A 267 -11.70 12.59 -29.08
CA MET A 267 -10.92 13.53 -28.25
C MET A 267 -11.62 14.87 -27.98
N MET A 268 -12.49 15.31 -28.91
CA MET A 268 -13.12 16.63 -28.85
C MET A 268 -14.44 16.64 -28.07
N LYS A 269 -15.10 15.49 -27.85
CA LYS A 269 -16.38 15.43 -27.12
C LYS A 269 -16.28 14.57 -25.87
N ASN A 270 -15.98 13.29 -26.02
CA ASN A 270 -15.84 12.34 -24.91
C ASN A 270 -14.66 11.40 -25.18
N PRO A 271 -13.43 11.77 -24.76
CA PRO A 271 -12.24 10.97 -25.03
C PRO A 271 -12.40 9.54 -24.52
N VAL A 272 -12.29 8.57 -25.44
CA VAL A 272 -12.24 7.14 -25.14
C VAL A 272 -10.86 6.64 -25.49
N PHE A 273 -10.22 5.91 -24.60
CA PHE A 273 -8.86 5.41 -24.76
C PHE A 273 -8.78 3.88 -24.63
N ASP A 274 -7.79 3.30 -25.30
CA ASP A 274 -7.38 1.91 -25.17
C ASP A 274 -5.86 1.84 -25.32
N PHE A 275 -5.16 1.49 -24.25
CA PHE A 275 -3.70 1.49 -24.12
C PHE A 275 -3.18 0.18 -23.54
N ASN A 276 -2.05 -0.30 -24.06
CA ASN A 276 -1.17 -1.22 -23.35
C ASN A 276 -0.13 -0.38 -22.59
N ALA A 277 -0.14 -0.47 -21.27
CA ALA A 277 0.73 0.32 -20.40
C ALA A 277 1.70 -0.58 -19.63
N ASN A 278 2.96 -0.16 -19.62
CA ASN A 278 4.01 -0.67 -18.73
C ASN A 278 4.46 0.47 -17.83
N ILE A 279 4.26 0.32 -16.53
CA ILE A 279 4.54 1.33 -15.51
C ILE A 279 5.57 0.76 -14.54
N TYR A 280 6.61 1.53 -14.24
CA TYR A 280 7.67 1.17 -13.30
C TYR A 280 7.79 2.24 -12.22
N ASN A 281 7.65 1.80 -10.96
CA ASN A 281 7.87 2.62 -9.77
C ASN A 281 9.03 2.03 -8.95
N PRO A 282 10.18 2.72 -8.83
CA PRO A 282 11.33 2.21 -8.10
C PRO A 282 11.05 2.13 -6.59
N ALA A 283 11.78 1.26 -5.90
CA ALA A 283 11.66 1.12 -4.44
C ALA A 283 11.89 2.46 -3.73
N GLY A 284 10.98 2.81 -2.81
CA GLY A 284 11.12 3.97 -1.93
C GLY A 284 10.47 5.23 -2.49
N ASN A 285 10.12 5.24 -3.78
CA ASN A 285 9.29 6.30 -4.31
C ASN A 285 7.88 6.21 -3.71
N PHE A 286 7.38 7.33 -3.17
CA PHE A 286 6.15 7.43 -2.37
C PHE A 286 6.09 6.48 -1.16
N ASP A 287 7.24 6.15 -0.56
CA ASP A 287 7.35 5.15 0.51
C ASP A 287 6.83 3.75 0.12
N ALA A 288 6.65 3.50 -1.18
CA ALA A 288 6.10 2.26 -1.73
C ALA A 288 7.20 1.27 -2.16
N PRO A 289 6.96 -0.05 -2.06
CA PRO A 289 7.89 -1.06 -2.57
C PRO A 289 8.08 -0.92 -4.09
N GLU A 290 9.16 -1.50 -4.61
CA GLU A 290 9.35 -1.60 -6.05
C GLU A 290 8.14 -2.26 -6.69
N THR A 291 7.61 -1.61 -7.72
CA THR A 291 6.37 -2.01 -8.37
C THR A 291 6.50 -1.92 -9.88
N THR A 292 6.14 -3.00 -10.57
CA THR A 292 6.00 -3.00 -12.04
C THR A 292 4.59 -3.41 -12.42
N LEU A 293 3.95 -2.67 -13.32
CA LEU A 293 2.62 -2.94 -13.80
C LEU A 293 2.63 -3.05 -15.33
N ALA A 294 2.19 -4.18 -15.86
CA ALA A 294 1.79 -4.36 -17.24
C ALA A 294 0.26 -4.58 -17.28
N ALA A 295 -0.44 -3.72 -18.01
CA ALA A 295 -1.90 -3.79 -18.10
C ALA A 295 -2.43 -3.21 -19.41
N LYS A 296 -3.59 -3.73 -19.83
CA LYS A 296 -4.42 -3.08 -20.84
C LYS A 296 -5.39 -2.12 -20.14
N ILE A 297 -5.23 -0.82 -20.36
CA ILE A 297 -6.03 0.25 -19.76
C ILE A 297 -6.98 0.80 -20.82
N SER A 298 -8.28 0.72 -20.57
CA SER A 298 -9.30 1.21 -21.50
C SER A 298 -10.46 1.91 -20.79
N GLY A 299 -11.20 2.74 -21.51
CA GLY A 299 -12.35 3.44 -20.99
C GLY A 299 -12.38 4.91 -21.40
N ASP A 300 -12.96 5.74 -20.56
CA ASP A 300 -13.06 7.19 -20.77
C ASP A 300 -12.64 7.95 -19.49
N ILE A 301 -12.70 9.28 -19.54
CA ILE A 301 -12.32 10.16 -18.42
C ILE A 301 -13.17 9.97 -17.14
N LYS A 302 -14.29 9.26 -17.22
CA LYS A 302 -15.22 8.97 -16.12
C LYS A 302 -15.16 7.51 -15.68
N LYS A 303 -14.85 6.57 -16.56
CA LYS A 303 -14.83 5.14 -16.27
C LYS A 303 -13.58 4.50 -16.86
N VAL A 304 -12.73 3.97 -15.99
CA VAL A 304 -11.46 3.34 -16.37
C VAL A 304 -11.50 1.86 -16.05
N LYS A 305 -10.98 1.03 -16.94
CA LYS A 305 -10.76 -0.40 -16.74
C LYS A 305 -9.28 -0.70 -16.98
N ALA A 306 -8.68 -1.50 -16.11
CA ALA A 306 -7.35 -2.05 -16.26
C ALA A 306 -7.44 -3.57 -16.19
N ASP A 307 -7.13 -4.25 -17.29
CA ASP A 307 -6.88 -5.68 -17.34
C ASP A 307 -5.39 -5.92 -17.06
N ILE A 308 -5.07 -6.32 -15.84
CA ILE A 308 -3.71 -6.47 -15.31
C ILE A 308 -3.17 -7.83 -15.74
N SER A 309 -2.22 -7.82 -16.67
CA SER A 309 -1.48 -9.02 -17.08
C SER A 309 -0.38 -9.35 -16.08
N THR A 310 0.27 -8.34 -15.50
CA THR A 310 1.23 -8.53 -14.41
C THR A 310 1.32 -7.27 -13.56
N LEU A 311 1.03 -7.37 -12.27
CA LEU A 311 1.39 -6.40 -11.25
C LEU A 311 2.37 -7.10 -10.30
N ASN A 312 3.64 -6.71 -10.35
CA ASN A 312 4.67 -7.20 -9.43
C ASN A 312 4.84 -6.18 -8.31
N VAL A 313 4.57 -6.56 -7.06
CA VAL A 313 4.80 -5.73 -5.87
C VAL A 313 5.76 -6.47 -4.94
N ALA A 314 7.02 -6.01 -4.86
CA ALA A 314 8.07 -6.68 -4.10
C ALA A 314 8.13 -8.21 -4.34
N ASN A 315 8.22 -8.63 -5.61
CA ASN A 315 8.25 -10.03 -6.05
C ASN A 315 6.94 -10.82 -5.89
N ASN A 316 5.82 -10.15 -5.59
CA ASN A 316 4.49 -10.76 -5.61
C ASN A 316 3.81 -10.47 -6.94
N LEU A 317 3.62 -11.51 -7.75
CA LEU A 317 2.93 -11.41 -9.03
C LEU A 317 1.42 -11.49 -8.84
N ILE A 318 0.73 -10.46 -9.27
CA ILE A 318 -0.71 -10.27 -9.15
C ILE A 318 -1.27 -10.07 -10.55
N THR A 319 -2.40 -10.71 -10.84
CA THR A 319 -3.15 -10.56 -12.09
C THR A 319 -4.60 -10.25 -11.79
N GLY A 320 -5.35 -9.78 -12.78
CA GLY A 320 -6.79 -9.60 -12.61
C GLY A 320 -7.33 -8.36 -13.30
N THR A 321 -8.45 -7.86 -12.80
CA THR A 321 -9.13 -6.69 -13.38
C THR A 321 -9.44 -5.66 -12.31
N VAL A 322 -9.24 -4.39 -12.66
CA VAL A 322 -9.62 -3.24 -11.83
C VAL A 322 -10.46 -2.29 -12.66
N THR A 323 -11.58 -1.83 -12.13
CA THR A 323 -12.38 -0.75 -12.71
C THR A 323 -12.51 0.40 -11.73
N ALA A 324 -12.57 1.62 -12.25
CA ALA A 324 -12.80 2.84 -11.47
C ALA A 324 -13.91 3.67 -12.13
N ASP A 325 -14.95 3.97 -11.38
CA ASP A 325 -15.97 4.98 -11.74
C ASP A 325 -15.68 6.28 -10.99
N LEU A 326 -15.43 7.33 -11.76
CA LEU A 326 -15.00 8.66 -11.32
C LEU A 326 -16.12 9.71 -11.39
N ASN A 327 -17.36 9.33 -11.72
CA ASN A 327 -18.49 10.28 -11.84
C ASN A 327 -18.93 10.90 -10.50
N GLY A 328 -18.61 10.25 -9.37
CA GLY A 328 -19.01 10.67 -8.04
C GLY A 328 -17.97 11.53 -7.33
N LYS A 329 -18.37 12.21 -6.25
CA LYS A 329 -17.44 12.91 -5.33
C LYS A 329 -16.38 11.97 -4.73
N LYS A 330 -16.70 10.68 -4.62
CA LYS A 330 -15.78 9.61 -4.23
C LYS A 330 -15.76 8.56 -5.35
N PRO A 331 -14.59 8.20 -5.87
CA PRO A 331 -14.46 7.12 -6.84
C PRO A 331 -15.01 5.79 -6.30
N LEU A 332 -15.62 4.98 -7.17
CA LEU A 332 -15.92 3.58 -6.89
C LEU A 332 -14.95 2.67 -7.62
N ILE A 333 -14.14 1.92 -6.87
CA ILE A 333 -13.16 0.97 -7.40
C ILE A 333 -13.72 -0.46 -7.27
N ASN A 334 -13.68 -1.25 -8.35
CA ASN A 334 -13.93 -2.68 -8.26
C ASN A 334 -12.69 -3.45 -8.69
N ALA A 335 -12.24 -4.41 -7.89
CA ALA A 335 -11.04 -5.19 -8.15
C ALA A 335 -11.33 -6.68 -8.01
N ASN A 336 -10.84 -7.47 -8.96
CA ASN A 336 -10.86 -8.93 -8.90
C ASN A 336 -9.45 -9.41 -9.20
N LEU A 337 -8.72 -9.76 -8.14
CA LEU A 337 -7.28 -9.98 -8.18
C LEU A 337 -6.94 -11.42 -7.79
N SER A 338 -5.91 -11.96 -8.43
CA SER A 338 -5.39 -13.29 -8.13
C SER A 338 -3.87 -13.29 -8.06
N SER A 339 -3.32 -14.15 -7.21
CA SER A 339 -1.90 -14.45 -7.15
C SER A 339 -1.68 -15.93 -6.87
N ASP A 340 -0.71 -16.55 -7.53
CA ASP A 340 -0.33 -17.94 -7.23
C ASP A 340 0.45 -18.03 -5.91
N ARG A 341 1.31 -17.05 -5.64
CA ARG A 341 2.13 -16.98 -4.44
C ARG A 341 2.23 -15.54 -3.97
N PHE A 342 1.86 -15.30 -2.72
CA PHE A 342 2.02 -14.01 -2.06
C PHE A 342 2.86 -14.17 -0.80
N ASP A 343 3.96 -13.46 -0.73
CA ASP A 343 4.95 -13.50 0.33
C ASP A 343 4.87 -12.20 1.16
N LEU A 344 4.30 -12.28 2.36
CA LEU A 344 4.19 -11.14 3.26
C LEU A 344 5.56 -10.66 3.74
N THR A 345 6.57 -11.53 3.72
CA THR A 345 7.92 -11.19 4.19
C THR A 345 8.61 -10.23 3.22
N SER A 346 8.23 -10.23 1.94
CA SER A 346 8.84 -9.34 0.94
C SER A 346 8.32 -7.90 1.03
N LEU A 347 7.17 -7.67 1.66
CA LEU A 347 6.61 -6.33 1.86
C LEU A 347 7.28 -5.57 3.01
N ASN A 348 8.07 -6.25 3.84
CA ASN A 348 8.54 -5.71 5.09
C ASN A 348 9.94 -5.09 4.99
N ARG A 349 9.99 -3.76 4.81
CA ARG A 349 11.26 -2.99 4.79
C ARG A 349 11.78 -2.62 6.18
N ALA A 350 10.95 -2.71 7.22
CA ALA A 350 11.26 -2.25 8.57
C ALA A 350 10.94 -3.35 9.59
N GLN A 351 11.76 -4.41 9.57
CA GLN A 351 11.80 -5.49 10.56
C GLN A 351 10.50 -6.31 10.72
N PRO A 352 10.60 -7.64 10.83
CA PRO A 352 9.43 -8.51 10.91
C PRO A 352 8.45 -8.07 12.02
N LEU A 353 7.15 -7.98 11.70
CA LEU A 353 6.11 -8.30 12.69
C LEU A 353 6.12 -9.80 13.05
N ALA A 354 7.07 -10.57 12.52
CA ALA A 354 7.42 -11.82 13.16
C ALA A 354 7.78 -11.48 14.60
N TRP A 355 7.23 -12.26 15.51
CA TRP A 355 7.59 -12.31 16.90
C TRP A 355 9.05 -12.81 17.04
N ASN A 356 10.00 -12.11 16.43
CA ASN A 356 11.40 -12.23 16.74
C ASN A 356 11.57 -11.56 18.09
N LEU A 357 11.41 -12.35 19.16
CA LEU A 357 11.98 -12.01 20.44
C LEU A 357 13.45 -11.65 20.19
N PRO A 358 13.89 -10.40 20.46
CA PRO A 358 15.29 -10.04 20.29
C PRO A 358 16.18 -11.01 21.07
N GLY A 359 17.34 -11.35 20.50
CA GLY A 359 18.38 -12.03 21.25
C GLY A 359 18.72 -11.22 22.51
N ILE A 360 18.92 -11.93 23.62
CA ILE A 360 18.99 -11.47 25.01
C ILE A 360 20.17 -10.51 25.35
N ILE A 361 20.76 -9.85 24.35
CA ILE A 361 21.96 -9.05 24.51
C ILE A 361 21.85 -7.78 23.65
N GLY A 362 21.29 -6.73 24.24
CA GLY A 362 21.21 -5.40 23.64
C GLY A 362 20.41 -4.47 24.54
N GLU A 363 20.95 -3.28 24.79
CA GLU A 363 20.54 -2.34 25.84
C GLU A 363 19.05 -1.99 25.88
N ALA A 364 18.55 -1.83 27.10
CA ALA A 364 17.19 -1.44 27.44
C ALA A 364 16.86 -0.02 26.95
N GLN A 365 16.47 0.11 25.69
CA GLN A 365 15.32 0.96 25.40
C GLN A 365 14.11 0.05 25.36
N ALA A 366 13.22 0.20 26.33
CA ALA A 366 11.93 -0.47 26.32
C ALA A 366 11.31 -0.23 24.94
N SER A 367 11.33 -1.24 24.08
CA SER A 367 10.60 -1.18 22.84
C SER A 367 9.16 -0.94 23.29
N GLN A 368 8.58 0.20 22.92
CA GLN A 368 7.15 0.35 23.11
C GLN A 368 6.53 -0.63 22.11
N LEU A 369 6.37 -1.90 22.51
CA LEU A 369 5.87 -3.04 21.73
C LEU A 369 4.64 -2.70 20.88
N VAL A 370 3.88 -1.70 21.34
CA VAL A 370 2.81 -1.06 20.59
C VAL A 370 3.19 0.41 20.33
N PRO A 371 3.35 0.86 19.08
CA PRO A 371 3.68 2.25 18.77
C PRO A 371 2.47 3.18 18.96
N ASN A 372 2.71 4.47 19.19
CA ASN A 372 1.65 5.48 19.26
C ASN A 372 1.35 6.12 17.88
N THR A 373 1.66 5.43 16.79
CA THR A 373 1.46 5.93 15.42
C THR A 373 -0.04 6.03 15.12
N PRO A 374 -0.51 7.11 14.46
CA PRO A 374 -1.90 7.24 14.03
C PRO A 374 -2.31 6.12 13.06
N VAL A 375 -3.54 5.64 13.20
CA VAL A 375 -4.16 4.73 12.26
C VAL A 375 -4.64 5.53 11.04
N PRO A 376 -4.32 5.12 9.80
CA PRO A 376 -4.61 5.91 8.60
C PRO A 376 -6.08 5.84 8.16
N TYR A 377 -7.03 6.20 9.04
CA TYR A 377 -8.47 6.19 8.78
C TYR A 377 -8.91 7.11 7.64
N SER A 378 -8.17 8.20 7.39
CA SER A 378 -8.45 9.15 6.30
C SER A 378 -8.40 8.48 4.93
N ALA A 379 -7.50 7.50 4.74
CA ALA A 379 -7.37 6.76 3.49
C ALA A 379 -8.66 5.99 3.15
N LEU A 380 -9.32 5.41 4.15
CA LEU A 380 -10.57 4.67 3.98
C LEU A 380 -11.75 5.56 3.56
N ASN A 381 -11.65 6.88 3.74
CA ASN A 381 -12.71 7.81 3.36
C ASN A 381 -12.54 8.40 1.95
N SER A 382 -11.39 8.18 1.31
CA SER A 382 -11.04 8.77 0.01
C SER A 382 -11.76 8.11 -1.18
N VAL A 383 -12.14 6.83 -1.06
CA VAL A 383 -12.70 6.02 -2.14
C VAL A 383 -13.73 5.03 -1.59
N ASN A 384 -14.68 4.59 -2.41
CA ASN A 384 -15.48 3.40 -2.17
C ASN A 384 -14.91 2.23 -2.98
N ALA A 385 -14.85 1.02 -2.43
CA ALA A 385 -14.23 -0.10 -3.13
C ALA A 385 -14.94 -1.44 -2.90
N ASN A 386 -14.94 -2.31 -3.91
CA ASN A 386 -15.24 -3.73 -3.80
C ASN A 386 -14.05 -4.52 -4.33
N ALA A 387 -13.41 -5.33 -3.51
CA ALA A 387 -12.28 -6.15 -3.92
C ALA A 387 -12.54 -7.63 -3.61
N ALA A 388 -12.36 -8.50 -4.60
CA ALA A 388 -12.24 -9.94 -4.42
C ALA A 388 -10.80 -10.33 -4.69
N VAL A 389 -10.15 -10.99 -3.72
CA VAL A 389 -8.75 -11.40 -3.82
C VAL A 389 -8.64 -12.90 -3.58
N ARG A 390 -7.87 -13.57 -4.44
CA ARG A 390 -7.55 -15.00 -4.30
C ARG A 390 -6.04 -15.21 -4.30
N VAL A 391 -5.52 -15.93 -3.32
CA VAL A 391 -4.12 -16.31 -3.27
C VAL A 391 -4.02 -17.81 -3.08
N LYS A 392 -3.35 -18.53 -3.99
CA LYS A 392 -3.21 -20.00 -3.84
C LYS A 392 -2.30 -20.36 -2.68
N GLN A 393 -1.17 -19.67 -2.53
CA GLN A 393 -0.24 -19.84 -1.42
C GLN A 393 0.14 -18.49 -0.80
N LEU A 394 -0.13 -18.32 0.49
CA LEU A 394 0.27 -17.16 1.28
C LEU A 394 1.40 -17.55 2.23
N ILE A 395 2.56 -16.93 2.09
CA ILE A 395 3.67 -17.08 3.02
C ILE A 395 3.55 -15.98 4.06
N ILE A 396 3.24 -16.38 5.28
CA ILE A 396 3.13 -15.47 6.42
C ILE A 396 4.53 -15.22 6.99
N ASN A 397 5.31 -16.30 7.13
CA ASN A 397 6.74 -16.28 7.42
C ASN A 397 7.38 -17.61 6.89
N PRO A 398 8.71 -17.80 6.97
CA PRO A 398 9.36 -19.00 6.43
C PRO A 398 8.94 -20.35 7.06
N ALA A 399 8.24 -20.33 8.18
CA ALA A 399 7.75 -21.50 8.91
C ALA A 399 6.21 -21.61 8.93
N MET A 400 5.49 -20.61 8.42
CA MET A 400 4.03 -20.55 8.42
C MET A 400 3.50 -20.17 7.03
N THR A 401 2.76 -21.10 6.43
CA THR A 401 2.10 -20.92 5.14
C THR A 401 0.62 -21.21 5.25
N ALA A 402 -0.19 -20.43 4.55
CA ALA A 402 -1.59 -20.69 4.33
C ALA A 402 -1.85 -20.95 2.84
N GLU A 403 -2.92 -21.67 2.54
CA GLU A 403 -3.34 -22.02 1.18
C GLU A 403 -4.77 -21.54 0.92
N ASN A 404 -5.15 -21.47 -0.36
CA ASN A 404 -6.53 -21.18 -0.80
C ASN A 404 -7.15 -19.95 -0.13
N VAL A 405 -6.37 -18.87 -0.01
CA VAL A 405 -6.85 -17.63 0.61
C VAL A 405 -7.87 -16.98 -0.31
N VAL A 406 -9.07 -16.75 0.20
CA VAL A 406 -10.15 -16.05 -0.49
C VAL A 406 -10.69 -14.97 0.43
N LEU A 407 -10.63 -13.72 -0.01
CA LEU A 407 -11.23 -12.62 0.71
C LEU A 407 -12.07 -11.72 -0.19
N THR A 408 -13.15 -11.17 0.38
CA THR A 408 -13.95 -10.11 -0.23
C THR A 408 -13.98 -8.90 0.69
N ALA A 409 -13.42 -7.78 0.23
CA ALA A 409 -13.42 -6.52 0.95
C ALA A 409 -14.42 -5.54 0.31
N LYS A 410 -15.24 -4.90 1.14
CA LYS A 410 -16.16 -3.82 0.75
C LYS A 410 -15.86 -2.59 1.59
N LEU A 411 -15.52 -1.49 0.94
CA LEU A 411 -15.30 -0.18 1.53
C LEU A 411 -16.42 0.75 1.07
N ASN A 412 -17.24 1.21 2.00
CA ASN A 412 -18.30 2.17 1.72
C ASN A 412 -18.27 3.27 2.77
N ASN A 413 -17.98 4.50 2.34
CA ASN A 413 -17.98 5.69 3.19
C ASN A 413 -17.16 5.52 4.49
N GLY A 414 -15.94 5.00 4.37
CA GLY A 414 -15.04 4.82 5.53
C GLY A 414 -15.29 3.55 6.34
N VAL A 415 -16.29 2.74 5.99
CA VAL A 415 -16.52 1.44 6.62
C VAL A 415 -15.99 0.34 5.71
N LEU A 416 -14.89 -0.29 6.12
CA LEU A 416 -14.30 -1.46 5.49
C LEU A 416 -14.85 -2.72 6.16
N MET A 417 -15.44 -3.62 5.38
CA MET A 417 -15.84 -4.96 5.81
C MET A 417 -15.15 -6.01 4.93
N VAL A 418 -14.38 -6.90 5.55
CA VAL A 418 -13.79 -8.07 4.90
C VAL A 418 -14.60 -9.29 5.30
N ASN A 419 -15.41 -9.80 4.37
CA ASN A 419 -16.29 -10.94 4.59
C ASN A 419 -16.63 -11.65 3.26
N PRO A 420 -16.28 -12.93 3.09
CA PRO A 420 -15.46 -13.74 4.01
C PRO A 420 -13.97 -13.36 3.93
N LEU A 421 -13.19 -13.75 4.95
CA LEU A 421 -11.75 -14.00 4.85
C LEU A 421 -11.54 -15.48 5.18
N LYS A 422 -11.37 -16.31 4.15
CA LYS A 422 -11.16 -17.76 4.26
C LYS A 422 -9.75 -18.13 3.84
N LEU A 423 -9.15 -19.07 4.55
CA LEU A 423 -7.85 -19.64 4.19
C LEU A 423 -7.69 -21.01 4.84
N ASP A 424 -6.90 -21.85 4.20
CA ASP A 424 -6.51 -23.16 4.71
C ASP A 424 -5.18 -22.99 5.46
N PHE A 425 -5.14 -23.38 6.73
CA PHE A 425 -3.95 -23.24 7.57
C PHE A 425 -3.80 -24.46 8.46
N GLY A 426 -2.59 -25.03 8.48
CA GLY A 426 -2.30 -26.23 9.25
C GLY A 426 -3.16 -27.44 8.87
N GLY A 427 -3.66 -27.52 7.63
CA GLY A 427 -4.58 -28.58 7.18
C GLY A 427 -6.05 -28.43 7.61
N GLY A 428 -6.40 -27.33 8.29
CA GLY A 428 -7.77 -26.96 8.63
C GLY A 428 -8.18 -25.64 7.98
N ASP A 429 -9.43 -25.22 8.22
CA ASP A 429 -9.99 -24.00 7.66
C ASP A 429 -10.01 -22.88 8.71
N ILE A 430 -9.70 -21.65 8.30
CA ILE A 430 -9.92 -20.43 9.07
C ILE A 430 -10.93 -19.56 8.32
N ASP A 431 -11.97 -19.10 9.02
CA ASP A 431 -12.93 -18.11 8.54
C ASP A 431 -12.92 -16.90 9.48
N ALA A 432 -12.75 -15.71 8.90
CA ALA A 432 -12.68 -14.47 9.63
C ALA A 432 -13.55 -13.36 9.01
N LEU A 433 -14.04 -12.50 9.88
CA LEU A 433 -14.76 -11.27 9.57
C LEU A 433 -14.01 -10.12 10.23
N LEU A 434 -13.55 -9.16 9.41
CA LEU A 434 -12.92 -7.93 9.88
C LEU A 434 -13.80 -6.74 9.50
N THR A 435 -14.07 -5.87 10.46
CA THR A 435 -14.74 -4.59 10.23
C THR A 435 -13.88 -3.47 10.77
N VAL A 436 -13.61 -2.46 9.94
CA VAL A 436 -12.95 -1.21 10.33
C VAL A 436 -13.89 -0.06 10.01
N ASN A 437 -14.30 0.69 11.02
CA ASN A 437 -15.19 1.84 10.88
C ASN A 437 -14.40 3.12 11.16
N ALA A 438 -13.95 3.81 10.10
CA ALA A 438 -13.17 5.03 10.23
C ALA A 438 -13.91 6.17 10.95
N PRO A 439 -15.20 6.48 10.66
CA PRO A 439 -15.94 7.50 11.40
C PRO A 439 -16.05 7.26 12.90
N ALA A 440 -16.25 6.01 13.31
CA ALA A 440 -16.32 5.63 14.73
C ALA A 440 -14.95 5.30 15.33
N GLN A 441 -13.89 5.23 14.51
CA GLN A 441 -12.54 4.78 14.86
C GLN A 441 -12.55 3.43 15.59
N THR A 442 -13.39 2.49 15.14
CA THR A 442 -13.51 1.16 15.75
C THR A 442 -13.05 0.06 14.81
N VAL A 443 -12.56 -1.04 15.40
CA VAL A 443 -12.15 -2.26 14.71
C VAL A 443 -12.78 -3.45 15.42
N ALA A 444 -13.34 -4.38 14.65
CA ALA A 444 -13.88 -5.63 15.16
C ALA A 444 -13.34 -6.81 14.32
N LEU A 445 -12.93 -7.87 15.01
CA LEU A 445 -12.47 -9.12 14.42
C LEU A 445 -13.26 -10.28 15.00
N LYS A 446 -13.89 -11.07 14.14
CA LYS A 446 -14.36 -12.41 14.48
C LYS A 446 -13.58 -13.42 13.70
N LEU A 447 -13.05 -14.44 14.36
CA LEU A 447 -12.27 -15.52 13.76
C LEU A 447 -12.77 -16.83 14.31
N ASN A 448 -12.94 -17.82 13.44
CA ASN A 448 -13.22 -19.19 13.83
C ASN A 448 -12.41 -20.13 12.96
N SER A 449 -11.82 -21.15 13.56
CA SER A 449 -11.15 -22.22 12.83
C SER A 449 -11.74 -23.58 13.11
N LYS A 450 -11.46 -24.53 12.22
CA LYS A 450 -11.84 -25.93 12.34
C LYS A 450 -10.70 -26.82 11.86
N ASN A 451 -10.50 -27.94 12.56
CA ASN A 451 -9.62 -29.04 12.11
C ASN A 451 -8.16 -28.63 11.81
N ILE A 452 -7.64 -27.56 12.42
CA ILE A 452 -6.22 -27.23 12.29
C ILE A 452 -5.41 -28.35 12.95
N LEU A 453 -4.36 -28.85 12.32
CA LEU A 453 -3.45 -29.80 12.94
C LEU A 453 -2.25 -29.05 13.54
N LEU A 454 -2.02 -29.21 14.84
CA LEU A 454 -0.98 -28.49 15.57
C LEU A 454 0.41 -28.67 14.95
N GLN A 455 0.74 -29.87 14.50
CA GLN A 455 1.97 -30.19 13.77
C GLN A 455 2.16 -29.38 12.48
N ASN A 456 1.08 -28.93 11.86
CA ASN A 456 1.13 -28.22 10.59
C ASN A 456 1.08 -26.69 10.77
N MET A 457 0.91 -26.20 12.00
CA MET A 457 0.92 -24.75 12.27
C MET A 457 2.33 -24.16 12.21
N HIS A 458 3.35 -24.96 12.51
CA HIS A 458 4.75 -24.54 12.54
C HIS A 458 5.69 -25.74 12.39
N LYS A 459 6.84 -25.55 11.73
CA LYS A 459 7.84 -26.62 11.49
C LYS A 459 8.34 -27.27 12.79
N GLU A 460 8.41 -26.49 13.85
CA GLU A 460 8.88 -26.88 15.19
C GLU A 460 7.96 -27.89 15.89
N PHE A 461 6.73 -28.04 15.41
CA PHE A 461 5.80 -29.07 15.89
C PHE A 461 5.88 -30.35 15.05
N GLN A 462 6.70 -30.38 14.00
CA GLN A 462 6.93 -31.54 13.13
C GLN A 462 8.13 -32.35 13.62
N ILE A 463 8.02 -33.68 13.50
CA ILE A 463 9.09 -34.60 13.89
C ILE A 463 9.91 -34.93 12.63
N GLU A 464 11.04 -34.26 12.44
CA GLU A 464 11.96 -34.51 11.31
C GLU A 464 13.05 -35.54 11.69
N GLY A 465 13.46 -35.56 12.95
CA GLY A 465 14.54 -36.42 13.46
C GLY A 465 14.16 -37.30 14.66
N LYS A 466 15.01 -38.30 14.95
CA LYS A 466 14.80 -39.25 16.05
C LYS A 466 14.78 -38.60 17.45
N GLY A 467 15.32 -37.40 17.63
CA GLY A 467 15.37 -36.66 18.90
C GLY A 467 14.62 -35.33 18.93
N ASP A 468 13.81 -35.04 17.92
CA ASP A 468 13.05 -33.80 17.86
C ASP A 468 11.80 -33.86 18.73
N PHE A 469 11.45 -32.74 19.36
CA PHE A 469 10.12 -32.53 19.90
C PHE A 469 9.12 -32.37 18.76
N GLY A 470 7.91 -32.90 18.92
CA GLY A 470 6.83 -32.64 17.98
C GLY A 470 5.53 -33.36 18.33
N ILE A 471 4.50 -33.14 17.52
CA ILE A 471 3.21 -33.80 17.64
C ILE A 471 3.18 -35.00 16.69
N GLU A 472 3.13 -36.20 17.24
CA GLU A 472 3.16 -37.45 16.47
C GLU A 472 1.78 -37.77 15.87
N SER A 473 0.71 -37.58 16.64
CA SER A 473 -0.66 -37.81 16.18
C SER A 473 -1.70 -37.00 16.99
N GLY A 474 -2.91 -36.86 16.44
CA GLY A 474 -3.98 -36.06 17.03
C GLY A 474 -3.70 -34.56 16.92
N GLY A 475 -4.03 -33.81 17.97
CA GLY A 475 -3.69 -32.39 18.07
C GLY A 475 -4.58 -31.48 17.21
N GLN A 476 -5.82 -31.92 16.94
CA GLN A 476 -6.82 -31.05 16.34
C GLN A 476 -6.97 -29.80 17.20
N THR A 477 -6.78 -28.65 16.55
CA THR A 477 -6.69 -27.35 17.15
C THR A 477 -7.83 -26.49 16.63
N LEU A 478 -8.57 -25.91 17.57
CA LEU A 478 -9.58 -24.90 17.31
C LEU A 478 -9.07 -23.57 17.86
N VAL A 479 -9.21 -22.51 17.08
CA VAL A 479 -8.94 -21.14 17.47
C VAL A 479 -10.19 -20.33 17.15
N SER A 480 -10.68 -19.60 18.14
CA SER A 480 -11.79 -18.66 17.99
C SER A 480 -11.45 -17.34 18.67
N ALA A 481 -11.84 -16.24 18.05
CA ALA A 481 -11.69 -14.91 18.62
C ALA A 481 -12.91 -14.06 18.28
N ASP A 482 -13.42 -13.31 19.24
CA ASP A 482 -14.40 -12.23 19.04
C ASP A 482 -13.85 -11.02 19.79
N LEU A 483 -13.25 -10.10 19.03
CA LEU A 483 -12.48 -8.97 19.54
C LEU A 483 -13.02 -7.67 18.99
N THR A 484 -13.06 -6.64 19.84
CA THR A 484 -13.43 -5.28 19.50
C THR A 484 -12.45 -4.31 20.10
N THR A 485 -12.22 -3.19 19.40
CA THR A 485 -11.37 -2.11 19.88
C THR A 485 -11.70 -0.79 19.20
N GLY A 486 -11.13 0.32 19.68
CA GLY A 486 -11.19 1.61 19.01
C GLY A 486 -10.12 2.60 19.49
N GLY A 487 -9.90 3.64 18.71
CA GLY A 487 -8.90 4.67 18.98
C GLY A 487 -8.17 5.15 17.74
N GLU A 488 -7.49 6.28 17.87
CA GLU A 488 -6.80 7.00 16.80
C GLU A 488 -5.39 6.48 16.53
N THR A 489 -4.79 5.76 17.49
CA THR A 489 -3.43 5.22 17.40
C THR A 489 -3.40 3.73 17.66
N TYR A 490 -2.37 3.03 17.16
CA TYR A 490 -2.20 1.59 17.44
C TYR A 490 -2.14 1.30 18.96
N ARG A 491 -1.52 2.19 19.74
CA ARG A 491 -1.52 2.13 21.22
C ARG A 491 -2.94 2.15 21.79
N GLN A 492 -3.80 3.05 21.32
CA GLN A 492 -5.18 3.14 21.78
C GLN A 492 -5.99 1.90 21.37
N LEU A 493 -5.75 1.35 20.17
CA LEU A 493 -6.36 0.09 19.76
C LEU A 493 -5.98 -1.07 20.71
N VAL A 494 -4.76 -1.10 21.23
CA VAL A 494 -4.41 -2.11 22.24
C VAL A 494 -5.04 -1.77 23.60
N GLN A 495 -5.03 -0.51 24.02
CA GLN A 495 -5.63 -0.05 25.29
C GLN A 495 -7.14 -0.28 25.38
N HIS A 496 -7.86 -0.27 24.27
CA HIS A 496 -9.31 -0.49 24.23
C HIS A 496 -9.68 -1.88 23.68
N LEU A 497 -8.72 -2.81 23.60
CA LEU A 497 -8.99 -4.17 23.19
C LEU A 497 -9.88 -4.87 24.22
N ASN A 498 -11.02 -5.37 23.75
CA ASN A 498 -12.04 -6.08 24.52
C ASN A 498 -12.48 -7.34 23.77
N GLY A 499 -12.94 -8.36 24.50
CA GLY A 499 -13.52 -9.57 23.91
C GLY A 499 -12.85 -10.84 24.42
N GLN A 500 -12.92 -11.92 23.63
CA GLN A 500 -12.43 -13.23 24.05
C GLN A 500 -11.64 -13.92 22.93
N LEU A 501 -10.56 -14.60 23.32
CA LEU A 501 -9.82 -15.55 22.47
C LEU A 501 -9.83 -16.92 23.14
N VAL A 502 -10.09 -17.96 22.38
CA VAL A 502 -10.09 -19.36 22.82
C VAL A 502 -9.28 -20.19 21.85
N ALA A 503 -8.27 -20.89 22.36
CA ALA A 503 -7.53 -21.92 21.65
C ALA A 503 -7.71 -23.25 22.39
N ILE A 504 -8.05 -24.30 21.66
CA ILE A 504 -8.29 -25.64 22.18
C ILE A 504 -7.46 -26.61 21.35
N VAL A 505 -6.66 -27.43 22.00
CA VAL A 505 -6.01 -28.60 21.41
C VAL A 505 -6.68 -29.83 21.99
N ASP A 506 -7.26 -30.67 21.13
CA ASP A 506 -7.84 -31.94 21.52
C ASP A 506 -6.74 -32.98 21.85
N LYS A 507 -7.13 -34.25 22.03
CA LYS A 507 -6.21 -35.33 22.36
C LYS A 507 -5.05 -35.42 21.34
N SER A 508 -3.82 -35.53 21.83
CA SER A 508 -2.63 -35.70 21.00
C SER A 508 -1.57 -36.59 21.63
N VAL A 509 -0.67 -37.10 20.81
CA VAL A 509 0.55 -37.78 21.24
C VAL A 509 1.71 -36.84 20.95
N ILE A 510 2.41 -36.43 21.99
CA ILE A 510 3.55 -35.52 21.91
C ILE A 510 4.80 -36.37 22.06
N LYS A 511 5.67 -36.34 21.04
CA LYS A 511 7.00 -36.90 21.14
C LYS A 511 7.89 -35.93 21.88
N THR A 512 8.51 -36.42 22.95
CA THR A 512 9.44 -35.60 23.73
C THR A 512 10.82 -35.59 23.06
N GLY A 513 11.44 -34.42 22.99
CA GLY A 513 12.74 -34.25 22.33
C GLY A 513 13.33 -32.87 22.56
N ALA A 514 14.42 -32.56 21.86
CA ALA A 514 15.05 -31.25 21.92
C ALA A 514 14.15 -30.21 21.23
N LEU A 515 13.80 -29.16 21.98
CA LEU A 515 13.04 -28.02 21.47
C LEU A 515 14.02 -27.01 20.85
N LYS A 516 14.31 -27.18 19.55
CA LYS A 516 15.33 -26.38 18.82
C LYS A 516 15.09 -24.86 18.89
N PHE A 517 13.84 -24.41 18.99
CA PHE A 517 13.47 -23.00 19.08
C PHE A 517 13.54 -22.40 20.50
N MET A 518 13.70 -23.23 21.53
CA MET A 518 13.71 -22.78 22.93
C MET A 518 15.12 -22.75 23.53
N THR A 519 16.10 -22.34 22.74
CA THR A 519 17.47 -22.16 23.25
C THR A 519 17.53 -20.93 24.15
N GLY A 520 17.33 -21.19 25.46
CA GLY A 520 17.34 -20.20 26.54
C GLY A 520 15.97 -19.57 26.75
N ASN A 521 15.15 -20.08 27.67
CA ASN A 521 13.96 -19.37 28.18
C ASN A 521 13.30 -20.06 29.38
N VAL A 522 12.49 -19.28 30.10
CA VAL A 522 11.67 -19.63 31.27
C VAL A 522 10.96 -20.98 31.20
N LEU A 523 10.44 -21.39 30.03
CA LEU A 523 9.78 -22.70 29.89
C LEU A 523 10.74 -23.87 30.09
N THR A 524 11.99 -23.79 29.58
CA THR A 524 13.00 -24.82 29.85
C THR A 524 13.41 -24.87 31.32
N GLN A 525 13.45 -23.72 32.01
CA GLN A 525 13.69 -23.66 33.45
C GLN A 525 12.53 -24.29 34.24
N ILE A 526 11.27 -24.01 33.87
CA ILE A 526 10.08 -24.63 34.47
C ILE A 526 10.09 -26.14 34.25
N LEU A 527 10.35 -26.60 33.01
CA LEU A 527 10.41 -28.04 32.69
C LEU A 527 11.54 -28.74 33.46
N ASN A 528 12.70 -28.09 33.62
CA ASN A 528 13.81 -28.60 34.44
C ASN A 528 13.47 -28.62 35.93
N MET A 529 12.79 -27.59 36.48
CA MET A 529 12.36 -27.53 37.89
C MET A 529 11.38 -28.65 38.25
N ILE A 530 10.56 -29.09 37.29
CA ILE A 530 9.55 -30.15 37.49
C ILE A 530 10.18 -31.56 37.41
N ASN A 531 11.49 -31.69 37.13
CA ASN A 531 12.20 -32.98 37.02
C ASN A 531 11.50 -33.98 36.08
N LEU A 532 10.85 -33.50 35.02
CA LEU A 532 10.27 -34.35 33.98
C LEU A 532 11.40 -35.09 33.26
N ASN A 533 11.54 -36.37 33.58
CA ASN A 533 12.63 -37.21 33.08
C ASN A 533 12.34 -37.67 31.65
N VAL A 534 12.56 -36.76 30.70
CA VAL A 534 12.30 -36.88 29.26
C VAL A 534 12.94 -38.12 28.62
N VAL A 535 13.98 -38.67 29.27
CA VAL A 535 14.73 -39.85 28.82
C VAL A 535 13.98 -41.17 29.10
N LYS A 536 13.11 -41.23 30.11
CA LYS A 536 12.38 -42.45 30.49
C LYS A 536 11.00 -42.58 29.82
N ASN A 537 10.42 -41.49 29.35
CA ASN A 537 9.10 -41.47 28.72
C ASN A 537 9.18 -40.72 27.38
N PRO A 538 9.35 -41.42 26.25
CA PRO A 538 9.55 -40.78 24.95
C PRO A 538 8.29 -40.09 24.40
N GLU A 539 7.13 -40.37 24.99
CA GLU A 539 5.81 -39.87 24.56
C GLU A 539 4.98 -39.36 25.74
N ILE A 540 4.27 -38.26 25.52
CA ILE A 540 3.27 -37.69 26.43
C ILE A 540 1.92 -37.74 25.72
N ASN A 541 0.95 -38.42 26.34
CA ASN A 541 -0.43 -38.48 25.84
C ASN A 541 -1.20 -37.28 26.40
N LEU A 542 -1.35 -36.24 25.59
CA LEU A 542 -2.19 -35.09 25.89
C LEU A 542 -3.65 -35.49 25.77
N ALA A 543 -4.42 -35.30 26.84
CA ALA A 543 -5.88 -35.41 26.80
C ALA A 543 -6.51 -34.14 26.20
N CYS A 544 -5.98 -32.97 26.59
CA CYS A 544 -6.40 -31.67 26.09
C CYS A 544 -5.41 -30.56 26.50
N ALA A 545 -5.38 -29.48 25.73
CA ALA A 545 -4.86 -28.19 26.17
C ALA A 545 -5.83 -27.07 25.80
N VAL A 546 -5.99 -26.09 26.68
CA VAL A 546 -6.89 -24.94 26.51
C VAL A 546 -6.15 -23.67 26.91
N VAL A 547 -6.30 -22.64 26.08
CA VAL A 547 -5.95 -21.26 26.42
C VAL A 547 -7.16 -20.41 26.11
N ARG A 548 -7.77 -19.81 27.13
CA ARG A 548 -8.74 -18.73 26.97
C ARG A 548 -8.22 -17.45 27.59
N ALA A 549 -8.28 -16.37 26.81
CA ALA A 549 -7.96 -15.02 27.25
C ALA A 549 -9.21 -14.14 27.17
N ASP A 550 -9.57 -13.51 28.29
CA ASP A 550 -10.65 -12.54 28.38
C ASP A 550 -10.03 -11.13 28.39
N PHE A 551 -10.19 -10.38 27.30
CA PHE A 551 -9.63 -9.04 27.14
C PHE A 551 -10.59 -7.98 27.68
N ALA A 552 -10.05 -7.10 28.53
CA ALA A 552 -10.74 -5.92 29.02
C ALA A 552 -9.76 -4.75 29.06
N ASN A 553 -10.00 -3.73 28.24
CA ASN A 553 -9.19 -2.51 28.14
C ASN A 553 -7.67 -2.79 28.04
N GLY A 554 -7.28 -3.64 27.08
CA GLY A 554 -5.87 -3.96 26.82
C GLY A 554 -5.19 -4.84 27.86
N LYS A 555 -5.95 -5.35 28.83
CA LYS A 555 -5.51 -6.40 29.76
C LYS A 555 -6.15 -7.73 29.37
N ALA A 556 -5.32 -8.73 29.07
CA ALA A 556 -5.74 -10.11 28.90
C ALA A 556 -5.77 -10.81 30.27
N ASN A 557 -6.93 -11.26 30.71
CA ASN A 557 -7.08 -12.00 31.96
C ASN A 557 -7.28 -13.50 31.66
N PHE A 558 -6.67 -14.32 32.51
CA PHE A 558 -6.70 -15.77 32.39
C PHE A 558 -7.23 -16.39 33.70
N PRO A 559 -8.55 -16.37 33.96
CA PRO A 559 -9.11 -16.89 35.20
C PRO A 559 -9.17 -18.43 35.19
N GLN A 560 -8.07 -19.09 35.57
CA GLN A 560 -7.89 -20.56 35.49
C GLN A 560 -8.14 -21.11 34.08
N SER A 561 -7.79 -20.31 33.07
CA SER A 561 -8.19 -20.53 31.69
C SER A 561 -7.03 -20.94 30.78
N ILE A 562 -5.86 -21.21 31.37
CA ILE A 562 -4.76 -21.94 30.74
C ILE A 562 -4.70 -23.31 31.41
N ALA A 563 -4.99 -24.37 30.67
CA ALA A 563 -5.04 -25.73 31.19
C ALA A 563 -4.38 -26.70 30.22
N VAL A 564 -3.60 -27.65 30.75
CA VAL A 564 -3.00 -28.77 30.02
C VAL A 564 -3.25 -30.01 30.85
N GLN A 565 -3.84 -31.04 30.24
CA GLN A 565 -4.05 -32.33 30.89
C GLN A 565 -3.42 -33.42 30.04
N SER A 566 -2.53 -34.20 30.65
CA SER A 566 -1.90 -35.37 30.02
C SER A 566 -1.89 -36.57 30.97
N ASN A 567 -1.35 -37.69 30.52
CA ASN A 567 -1.14 -38.86 31.37
C ASN A 567 -0.05 -38.67 32.46
N GLN A 568 0.86 -37.70 32.28
CA GLN A 568 2.00 -37.50 33.19
C GLN A 568 1.89 -36.23 34.03
N ILE A 569 1.38 -35.16 33.45
CA ILE A 569 1.26 -33.84 34.06
C ILE A 569 -0.10 -33.21 33.77
N THR A 570 -0.68 -32.63 34.81
CA THR A 570 -1.78 -31.67 34.72
C THR A 570 -1.25 -30.31 35.12
N LEU A 571 -1.44 -29.29 34.28
CA LEU A 571 -1.02 -27.93 34.53
C LEU A 571 -2.25 -27.02 34.44
N VAL A 572 -2.46 -26.21 35.48
CA VAL A 572 -3.44 -25.12 35.45
C VAL A 572 -2.69 -23.83 35.72
N SER A 573 -2.94 -22.81 34.91
CA SER A 573 -2.38 -21.48 35.09
C SER A 573 -3.47 -20.43 35.13
N ASN A 574 -3.30 -19.49 36.06
CA ASN A 574 -4.12 -18.30 36.20
C ASN A 574 -3.23 -17.07 36.15
N GLY A 575 -3.74 -15.95 35.65
CA GLY A 575 -2.93 -14.74 35.60
C GLY A 575 -3.48 -13.63 34.73
N ALA A 576 -2.62 -12.67 34.44
CA ALA A 576 -2.92 -11.59 33.52
C ALA A 576 -1.68 -11.13 32.74
N LEU A 577 -1.94 -10.63 31.54
CA LEU A 577 -0.99 -9.93 30.68
C LEU A 577 -1.52 -8.53 30.40
N ASN A 578 -0.72 -7.51 30.64
CA ASN A 578 -1.02 -6.13 30.25
C ASN A 578 -0.30 -5.80 28.93
N LEU A 579 -1.05 -5.71 27.83
CA LEU A 579 -0.51 -5.52 26.48
C LEU A 579 0.09 -4.12 26.25
N VAL A 580 -0.19 -3.17 27.14
CA VAL A 580 0.28 -1.78 27.03
C VAL A 580 1.63 -1.59 27.73
N SER A 581 1.83 -2.28 28.85
CA SER A 581 3.04 -2.20 29.69
C SER A 581 3.94 -3.42 29.57
N ASP A 582 3.55 -4.40 28.75
CA ASP A 582 4.21 -5.69 28.58
C ASP A 582 4.28 -6.58 29.84
N LYS A 583 3.62 -6.17 30.94
CA LYS A 583 3.74 -6.88 32.22
C LYS A 583 2.96 -8.18 32.21
N ILE A 584 3.60 -9.23 32.70
CA ILE A 584 2.99 -10.54 32.95
C ILE A 584 2.95 -10.83 34.46
N ASP A 585 1.89 -11.49 34.90
CA ASP A 585 1.75 -12.04 36.24
C ASP A 585 0.92 -13.32 36.17
N PHE A 586 1.59 -14.47 36.18
CA PHE A 586 0.98 -15.79 36.09
C PHE A 586 1.38 -16.65 37.28
N THR A 587 0.44 -17.47 37.73
CA THR A 587 0.65 -18.54 38.69
C THR A 587 0.39 -19.86 37.98
N VAL A 588 1.39 -20.74 37.97
CA VAL A 588 1.32 -22.06 37.36
C VAL A 588 1.29 -23.11 38.46
N THR A 589 0.29 -23.97 38.41
CA THR A 589 0.06 -25.07 39.36
C THR A 589 0.23 -26.41 38.64
N PRO A 590 1.42 -27.02 38.70
CA PRO A 590 1.64 -28.35 38.17
C PRO A 590 1.17 -29.43 39.16
N THR A 591 0.47 -30.44 38.66
CA THR A 591 0.15 -31.68 39.38
C THR A 591 0.75 -32.85 38.60
N LEU A 592 1.65 -33.60 39.23
CA LEU A 592 2.31 -34.74 38.60
C LEU A 592 1.61 -36.05 38.95
N SER A 593 1.43 -36.92 37.96
CA SER A 593 0.92 -38.29 38.13
C SER A 593 2.04 -39.23 38.59
N ILE A 594 2.65 -38.99 39.76
CA ILE A 594 3.69 -39.84 40.34
C ILE A 594 3.13 -40.68 41.50
N LYS A 595 3.56 -41.94 41.61
CA LYS A 595 3.14 -42.86 42.68
C LYS A 595 3.79 -42.58 44.04
N ASP A 596 4.82 -41.74 44.10
CA ASP A 596 5.56 -41.42 45.32
C ASP A 596 4.98 -40.17 46.03
N ALA A 597 4.20 -40.40 47.09
CA ALA A 597 3.48 -39.35 47.82
C ALA A 597 4.39 -38.27 48.43
N ASN A 598 5.62 -38.63 48.80
CA ASN A 598 6.59 -37.71 49.41
C ASN A 598 7.19 -36.69 48.42
N VAL A 599 7.25 -37.02 47.12
CA VAL A 599 7.75 -36.12 46.07
C VAL A 599 6.61 -35.25 45.53
N ALA A 600 5.39 -35.79 45.47
CA ALA A 600 4.20 -35.05 45.04
C ALA A 600 3.81 -33.91 46.00
N GLN A 601 4.03 -34.05 47.32
CA GLN A 601 3.76 -33.00 48.31
C GLN A 601 4.80 -31.87 48.28
N ALA A 602 6.07 -32.19 48.04
CA ALA A 602 7.18 -31.22 48.07
C ALA A 602 7.23 -30.28 46.85
N LEU A 603 6.61 -30.66 45.73
CA LEU A 603 6.63 -29.90 44.47
C LEU A 603 5.31 -29.14 44.17
N SER A 604 4.36 -29.13 45.12
CA SER A 604 3.11 -28.36 45.01
C SER A 604 3.30 -26.83 45.14
N SER A 605 4.55 -26.36 45.20
CA SER A 605 4.89 -24.94 45.21
C SER A 605 4.41 -24.28 43.92
N PHE A 606 3.53 -23.29 44.05
CA PHE A 606 3.08 -22.48 42.93
C PHE A 606 4.27 -21.78 42.27
N ILE A 607 4.40 -21.95 40.95
CA ILE A 607 5.42 -21.28 40.16
C ILE A 607 4.84 -19.93 39.74
N LYS A 608 5.46 -18.84 40.17
CA LYS A 608 5.08 -17.49 39.76
C LYS A 608 5.94 -17.03 38.60
N VAL A 609 5.31 -16.59 37.51
CA VAL A 609 5.96 -16.01 36.34
C VAL A 609 5.55 -14.53 36.26
N GLY A 610 6.47 -13.65 36.62
CA GLY A 610 6.29 -12.20 36.59
C GLY A 610 7.24 -11.51 35.60
N GLY A 611 7.32 -10.18 35.65
CA GLY A 611 8.22 -9.41 34.79
C GLY A 611 7.50 -8.88 33.55
N THR A 612 8.18 -8.94 32.40
CA THR A 612 7.64 -8.51 31.10
C THR A 612 7.68 -9.66 30.08
N LEU A 613 7.02 -9.58 28.92
CA LEU A 613 7.15 -10.61 27.88
C LEU A 613 8.59 -10.70 27.36
N GLU A 614 9.28 -9.56 27.24
CA GLU A 614 10.69 -9.52 26.82
C GLU A 614 11.65 -10.09 27.89
N ASN A 615 11.31 -9.94 29.18
CA ASN A 615 12.16 -10.38 30.29
C ASN A 615 11.34 -11.04 31.41
N PRO A 616 10.86 -12.28 31.18
CA PRO A 616 10.06 -13.01 32.16
C PRO A 616 10.94 -13.51 33.32
N LYS A 617 10.43 -13.41 34.54
CA LYS A 617 11.11 -13.85 35.77
C LYS A 617 10.31 -14.94 36.46
N ILE A 618 10.97 -16.04 36.79
CA ILE A 618 10.37 -17.13 37.57
C ILE A 618 10.74 -16.96 39.04
N ALA A 619 9.76 -17.09 39.91
CA ALA A 619 9.94 -17.21 41.35
C ALA A 619 9.06 -18.34 41.91
N LEU A 620 9.42 -18.88 43.06
CA LEU A 620 8.53 -19.74 43.84
C LEU A 620 7.62 -18.86 44.71
N ASP A 621 6.32 -19.14 44.76
CA ASP A 621 5.40 -18.42 45.67
C ASP A 621 5.54 -18.98 47.10
N GLU A 622 6.54 -18.47 47.82
CA GLU A 622 6.83 -18.87 49.20
C GLU A 622 5.65 -18.62 50.17
N LYS A 623 4.80 -17.61 49.90
CA LYS A 623 3.66 -17.26 50.77
C LYS A 623 2.54 -18.29 50.69
N GLN A 624 2.24 -18.81 49.50
CA GLN A 624 1.22 -19.86 49.35
C GLN A 624 1.78 -21.25 49.67
N ALA A 625 3.06 -21.53 49.36
CA ALA A 625 3.72 -22.78 49.75
C ALA A 625 3.76 -22.99 51.27
N LEU A 626 3.87 -21.92 52.06
CA LEU A 626 3.79 -21.97 53.53
C LEU A 626 2.36 -22.23 54.05
N GLN A 627 1.30 -21.80 53.34
CA GLN A 627 -0.08 -22.06 53.76
C GLN A 627 -0.51 -23.52 53.54
N THR A 628 0.00 -24.20 52.51
CA THR A 628 -0.27 -25.63 52.27
C THR A 628 0.40 -26.55 53.28
N ILE A 629 1.55 -26.17 53.84
CA ILE A 629 2.26 -26.99 54.84
C ILE A 629 1.66 -26.83 56.24
N VAL A 630 1.10 -25.66 56.58
CA VAL A 630 0.54 -25.38 57.92
C VAL A 630 -0.93 -25.85 58.06
N GLY A 631 -1.60 -26.22 56.96
CA GLY A 631 -3.01 -26.63 56.94
C GLY A 631 -3.34 -28.02 57.49
N VAL A 632 -2.37 -28.86 57.86
CA VAL A 632 -2.64 -30.24 58.31
C VAL A 632 -2.81 -30.36 59.84
N ALA A 633 -2.66 -29.28 60.61
CA ALA A 633 -2.69 -29.39 62.08
C ALA A 633 -3.46 -28.30 62.83
N THR A 634 -4.59 -27.78 62.32
CA THR A 634 -5.58 -27.11 63.19
C THR A 634 -6.96 -27.11 62.54
N THR A 635 -7.94 -27.71 63.21
CA THR A 635 -9.36 -27.66 62.87
C THR A 635 -9.86 -26.21 62.78
N GLY A 636 -10.17 -25.74 61.57
CA GLY A 636 -10.76 -24.42 61.31
C GLY A 636 -11.29 -24.30 59.87
N PRO A 637 -12.16 -23.32 59.56
CA PRO A 637 -12.97 -23.24 58.32
C PRO A 637 -12.17 -23.03 57.01
N ALA A 638 -10.85 -23.13 57.01
CA ALA A 638 -10.00 -23.10 55.83
C ALA A 638 -10.17 -24.34 54.91
N PHE A 639 -10.87 -25.38 55.38
CA PHE A 639 -11.07 -26.62 54.62
C PHE A 639 -11.98 -26.47 53.39
N LEU A 640 -12.89 -25.48 53.38
CA LEU A 640 -13.80 -25.26 52.25
C LEU A 640 -13.10 -24.64 51.03
N GLY A 641 -12.04 -23.85 51.24
CA GLY A 641 -11.23 -23.30 50.14
C GLY A 641 -10.34 -24.34 49.47
N ALA A 642 -9.75 -25.25 50.25
CA ALA A 642 -8.91 -26.33 49.72
C ALA A 642 -9.73 -27.37 48.93
N GLN A 643 -10.98 -27.62 49.32
CA GLN A 643 -11.84 -28.62 48.69
C GLN A 643 -12.37 -28.16 47.32
N LEU A 644 -12.68 -26.86 47.15
CA LEU A 644 -13.01 -26.25 45.86
C LEU A 644 -11.82 -26.22 44.89
N VAL A 645 -10.60 -26.00 45.39
CA VAL A 645 -9.37 -26.09 44.59
C VAL A 645 -9.07 -27.53 44.17
N SER A 646 -9.40 -28.53 45.00
CA SER A 646 -9.21 -29.94 44.66
C SER A 646 -10.23 -30.47 43.62
N GLU A 647 -11.50 -30.02 43.69
CA GLU A 647 -12.54 -30.43 42.74
C GLU A 647 -12.32 -29.82 41.34
N SER A 648 -11.88 -28.55 41.28
CA SER A 648 -11.49 -27.82 40.05
C SER A 648 -10.37 -28.51 39.24
N ASN A 649 -9.51 -29.28 39.90
CA ASN A 649 -8.33 -29.90 39.28
C ASN A 649 -8.63 -31.25 38.60
N SER A 650 -9.83 -31.81 38.77
CA SER A 650 -10.18 -33.11 38.18
C SER A 650 -10.54 -33.05 36.69
N ALA A 651 -10.97 -31.87 36.20
CA ALA A 651 -11.31 -31.62 34.79
C ALA A 651 -10.85 -30.22 34.33
N PRO A 652 -9.54 -29.93 34.32
CA PRO A 652 -8.98 -28.58 34.14
C PRO A 652 -9.34 -27.93 32.81
N CYS A 653 -9.36 -28.68 31.70
CA CYS A 653 -9.76 -28.14 30.39
C CYS A 653 -11.25 -27.80 30.31
N TRP A 654 -12.11 -28.51 31.05
CA TRP A 654 -13.52 -28.16 31.16
C TRP A 654 -13.70 -26.85 31.95
N THR A 655 -12.99 -26.71 33.07
CA THR A 655 -12.98 -25.48 33.88
C THR A 655 -12.50 -24.28 33.07
N ALA A 656 -11.42 -24.46 32.30
CA ALA A 656 -10.84 -23.41 31.45
C ALA A 656 -11.78 -22.90 30.34
N LEU A 657 -12.79 -23.68 29.96
CA LEU A 657 -13.78 -23.30 28.92
C LEU A 657 -15.09 -22.75 29.48
N GLN A 658 -15.26 -22.65 30.80
CA GLN A 658 -16.50 -22.11 31.39
C GLN A 658 -16.73 -20.65 30.99
N GLY A 659 -17.94 -20.30 30.57
CA GLY A 659 -18.24 -18.97 30.04
C GLY A 659 -17.88 -18.78 28.55
N THR A 660 -17.53 -19.86 27.84
CA THR A 660 -17.34 -19.87 26.38
C THR A 660 -18.42 -20.71 25.68
N PRO A 661 -18.64 -20.52 24.37
CA PRO A 661 -19.48 -21.43 23.56
C PRO A 661 -18.98 -22.89 23.55
N TYR A 662 -17.74 -23.14 23.99
CA TYR A 662 -17.08 -24.44 23.99
C TYR A 662 -17.09 -25.13 25.36
N SER A 663 -17.85 -24.63 26.34
CA SER A 663 -17.93 -25.16 27.71
C SER A 663 -18.32 -26.64 27.81
N THR A 664 -18.91 -27.22 26.76
CA THR A 664 -19.31 -28.63 26.67
C THR A 664 -18.34 -29.51 25.88
N ARG A 665 -17.22 -28.96 25.38
CA ARG A 665 -16.22 -29.68 24.56
C ARG A 665 -15.60 -30.86 25.32
N PHE A 666 -15.32 -30.68 26.60
CA PHE A 666 -14.74 -31.70 27.48
C PHE A 666 -15.76 -32.17 28.53
N LYS A 667 -15.58 -33.38 29.08
CA LYS A 667 -16.45 -33.90 30.13
C LYS A 667 -16.33 -33.08 31.40
N ALA A 668 -17.47 -32.73 31.98
CA ALA A 668 -17.55 -32.16 33.32
C ALA A 668 -16.99 -33.16 34.36
N PRO A 669 -16.46 -32.67 35.50
CA PRO A 669 -15.96 -33.55 36.56
C PRO A 669 -17.09 -34.44 37.10
N SER A 670 -16.79 -35.72 37.32
CA SER A 670 -17.72 -36.66 37.92
C SER A 670 -17.92 -36.31 39.39
N LYS A 671 -19.17 -36.03 39.80
CA LYS A 671 -19.54 -35.84 41.22
C LYS A 671 -19.16 -37.10 42.01
N THR A 672 -18.04 -37.10 42.71
CA THR A 672 -17.71 -38.18 43.66
C THR A 672 -18.58 -38.03 44.91
N SER A 673 -19.25 -39.12 45.26
CA SER A 673 -20.22 -39.28 46.34
C SER A 673 -19.73 -38.72 47.68
N THR A 674 -20.64 -38.06 48.38
CA THR A 674 -20.61 -37.74 49.81
C THR A 674 -20.15 -38.96 50.64
N VAL A 675 -18.91 -38.93 51.14
CA VAL A 675 -18.42 -39.88 52.15
C VAL A 675 -18.56 -39.23 53.54
N THR A 676 -19.70 -39.59 54.15
CA THR A 676 -20.00 -39.87 55.56
C THR A 676 -19.82 -38.82 56.68
N ASN A 677 -20.98 -38.51 57.27
CA ASN A 677 -21.22 -37.97 58.63
C ASN A 677 -20.81 -38.92 59.79
N ASP A 678 -20.00 -39.95 59.58
CA ASP A 678 -19.73 -40.98 60.61
C ASP A 678 -18.42 -40.81 61.40
N VAL A 679 -17.63 -39.75 61.15
CA VAL A 679 -16.37 -39.51 61.89
C VAL A 679 -16.54 -38.53 63.07
N VAL A 680 -17.74 -37.96 63.27
CA VAL A 680 -17.98 -36.91 64.29
C VAL A 680 -18.34 -37.47 65.68
N SER A 681 -18.57 -38.78 65.84
CA SER A 681 -18.98 -39.37 67.14
C SER A 681 -17.84 -39.95 67.99
N GLY A 682 -16.62 -40.08 67.44
CA GLY A 682 -15.51 -40.80 68.11
C GLY A 682 -14.55 -39.95 68.97
N THR A 683 -14.52 -38.62 68.82
CA THR A 683 -13.37 -37.81 69.29
C THR A 683 -13.65 -36.89 70.49
N LYS A 684 -14.83 -36.94 71.10
CA LYS A 684 -15.17 -36.06 72.24
C LYS A 684 -14.44 -36.38 73.55
N ASN A 685 -13.80 -37.55 73.69
CA ASN A 685 -13.20 -37.96 74.97
C ASN A 685 -11.65 -37.89 75.04
N ALA A 686 -10.95 -37.45 73.99
CA ALA A 686 -9.47 -37.49 73.95
C ALA A 686 -8.76 -36.12 74.11
N VAL A 687 -9.48 -35.02 74.33
CA VAL A 687 -8.90 -33.65 74.23
C VAL A 687 -8.43 -33.06 75.57
N LYS A 688 -8.49 -33.79 76.69
CA LYS A 688 -8.18 -33.18 78.00
C LYS A 688 -6.72 -33.30 78.50
N ASP A 689 -5.89 -34.18 77.92
CA ASP A 689 -4.54 -34.45 78.46
C ASP A 689 -3.36 -33.93 77.62
N THR A 690 -3.57 -33.38 76.42
CA THR A 690 -2.47 -33.03 75.51
C THR A 690 -1.93 -31.59 75.67
N GLY A 691 -2.59 -30.75 76.48
CA GLY A 691 -2.24 -29.32 76.62
C GLY A 691 -0.89 -29.04 77.27
N LYS A 692 -0.34 -29.95 78.09
CA LYS A 692 0.92 -29.73 78.82
C LYS A 692 2.19 -30.22 78.10
N ALA A 693 2.05 -31.01 77.03
CA ALA A 693 3.18 -31.47 76.22
C ALA A 693 3.61 -30.45 75.16
N ILE A 694 2.66 -29.67 74.65
CA ILE A 694 2.87 -28.71 73.55
C ILE A 694 3.69 -27.49 74.01
N GLU A 695 3.52 -27.04 75.25
CA GLU A 695 4.26 -25.88 75.78
C GLU A 695 5.77 -26.15 75.97
N LYS A 696 6.15 -27.42 76.19
CA LYS A 696 7.56 -27.84 76.36
C LYS A 696 8.29 -27.93 75.01
N SER A 697 7.62 -28.38 73.96
CA SER A 697 8.19 -28.53 72.61
C SER A 697 8.41 -27.18 71.90
N VAL A 698 7.55 -26.19 72.16
CA VAL A 698 7.68 -24.85 71.56
C VAL A 698 8.86 -24.05 72.15
N ARG A 699 9.26 -24.31 73.41
CA ARG A 699 10.48 -23.71 73.99
C ARG A 699 11.76 -24.33 73.41
N GLY A 700 11.81 -25.64 73.21
CA GLY A 700 12.98 -26.31 72.64
C GLY A 700 13.32 -25.89 71.20
N ILE A 701 12.30 -25.62 70.38
CA ILE A 701 12.49 -25.15 69.00
C ILE A 701 12.98 -23.70 68.97
N ARG A 702 12.54 -22.85 69.91
CA ARG A 702 13.00 -21.46 70.02
C ARG A 702 14.47 -21.35 70.40
N ASP A 703 14.95 -22.22 71.28
CA ASP A 703 16.34 -22.22 71.74
C ASP A 703 17.30 -22.83 70.68
N GLY A 704 16.88 -23.87 69.95
CA GLY A 704 17.65 -24.45 68.83
C GLY A 704 17.82 -23.50 67.63
N VAL A 705 16.85 -22.61 67.37
CA VAL A 705 16.97 -21.59 66.33
C VAL A 705 17.96 -20.48 66.73
N LYS A 706 18.15 -20.19 68.03
CA LYS A 706 19.12 -19.18 68.49
C LYS A 706 20.58 -19.62 68.39
N ASP A 707 20.86 -20.92 68.53
CA ASP A 707 22.23 -21.45 68.39
C ASP A 707 22.66 -21.60 66.91
N LEU A 708 21.72 -21.82 65.99
CA LEU A 708 21.97 -21.84 64.54
C LEU A 708 22.40 -20.48 63.97
N PHE A 709 22.00 -19.36 64.58
CA PHE A 709 22.40 -18.00 64.19
C PHE A 709 23.71 -17.52 64.81
N LYS A 710 24.37 -18.32 65.67
CA LYS A 710 25.72 -18.01 66.20
C LYS A 710 26.86 -18.66 65.41
N SER A 711 26.56 -19.45 64.39
CA SER A 711 27.55 -20.16 63.57
C SER A 711 27.53 -19.75 62.08
N PHE A 712 26.96 -18.59 61.75
CA PHE A 712 27.08 -17.92 60.45
C PHE A 712 27.62 -16.50 60.60
#